data_AF-A0A9J7ZLG7-F1
#
_entry.id   AF-A0A9J7ZLG7-F1
#
_cell.length_a   1.000
_cell.length_b   1.000
_cell.length_c   1.000
_cell.angle_alpha   90.00
_cell.angle_beta   90.00
_cell.angle_gamma   90.00
#
_symmetry.space_group_name_H-M   'P 1'
#
loop_
_entity.id
_entity.type
_entity.pdbx_description
1 polymer ?
#
loop_
_entity_poly.entity_id
_entity_poly.type
_entity_poly.pdbx_seq_one_letter_code
_entity_poly.pdbx_strand_id
1 'polypeptide(L)'
;MSAPECLDRVELCESLLTWIQTFGVDAPCSAVDEMTSGVAMAQVLQKIDGMYFTDAWISRIKPDVGDNWRLKISNLKKILKGILDYNHEVLGQQINDFTLPDVSLIAEHSDAAELGRMLQLILGCAVNCEQKQEYIQTIMMMEESVQHVVMTAIQELMSKETPVSSGSDSFVDLDRQLKKTVEDLNDALATKEEIAQRCHELDMQVAALQEEKSSLLAENQVLMERLNQSDSIEDLNSPAGRRHLQLQAQLEQLQEETFRLEAAKDDYRIRCEELEKELMEVRGQNEELTSLAEEAQSLKDEMDVLRHSSDKVSKLEAQVEAYKKKLEDLGDLRRQVKLLEEKNTSYMQNTVTLEEDLRKANAARGQLETYKRQVVELQNKLSEESKKADRMEFEYKRVKEKVDSLQKEKDRLRTERDSLKETIEELRCVKAQESQLTSGLVPLSSNEPSDSLAAEIVTPEIRERLIRLQHENKMLKLAQEGSDNEQIALLQSLLEDANSRKNELETENRLVNQRLLEGQSQVEELQKSLQEHGSKAEDDTVLMKRKCQEHLDKLSDATNELQKKSTAIEELENKHTSSIQKIEELEDALKKKDEDMKQMEERYKKYLEKAKSVIRTLDPKQNQGSAPEVQALKNQLQERERMMHTLEVTHTPHTHSHTHTHTHTHTVTHRHTHTHTHTHTHTLGHVTVLCLCVQKEYDKTKTQRDQEEKLIVTAWYNMGMALQKKAAEDRLASTGSGQSFLARQRQATSTRRVYPGHVQPTAAR
;
A
#
# COMPACT_ATOMS: atom_id res chain seq x y z
N MET A 1 -25.09 -43.18 12.70
CA MET A 1 -25.98 -42.01 12.86
C MET A 1 -25.20 -40.82 12.36
N SER A 2 -25.49 -40.41 11.13
CA SER A 2 -24.78 -39.35 10.40
C SER A 2 -25.22 -37.98 10.91
N ALA A 3 -24.29 -37.04 11.02
CA ALA A 3 -24.56 -35.65 11.38
C ALA A 3 -25.58 -35.03 10.40
N PRO A 4 -26.48 -34.13 10.86
CA PRO A 4 -27.48 -33.54 9.98
C PRO A 4 -26.77 -32.66 8.95
N GLU A 5 -27.13 -32.88 7.69
CA GLU A 5 -26.69 -32.10 6.53
C GLU A 5 -27.03 -30.63 6.77
N CYS A 6 -26.06 -29.75 6.54
CA CYS A 6 -26.26 -28.30 6.49
C CYS A 6 -27.31 -28.02 5.40
N LEU A 7 -28.54 -27.66 5.80
CA LEU A 7 -29.60 -27.26 4.89
C LEU A 7 -29.07 -26.18 3.94
N ASP A 8 -29.47 -26.25 2.66
CA ASP A 8 -29.21 -25.17 1.73
C ASP A 8 -29.85 -23.89 2.30
N ARG A 9 -29.02 -22.90 2.62
CA ARG A 9 -29.44 -21.69 3.34
C ARG A 9 -30.42 -20.85 2.52
N VAL A 10 -30.50 -21.09 1.21
CA VAL A 10 -31.50 -20.50 0.30
C VAL A 10 -32.86 -21.20 0.45
N GLU A 11 -32.88 -22.53 0.53
CA GLU A 11 -34.09 -23.33 0.75
C GLU A 11 -34.73 -23.02 2.13
N LEU A 12 -33.89 -22.77 3.14
CA LEU A 12 -34.33 -22.26 4.44
C LEU A 12 -35.07 -20.93 4.31
N CYS A 13 -34.55 -19.99 3.51
CA CYS A 13 -35.17 -18.68 3.33
C CYS A 13 -36.52 -18.77 2.61
N GLU A 14 -36.61 -19.54 1.54
CA GLU A 14 -37.86 -19.71 0.76
C GLU A 14 -38.97 -20.41 1.58
N SER A 15 -38.59 -21.42 2.37
CA SER A 15 -39.51 -22.14 3.26
C SER A 15 -40.02 -21.23 4.39
N LEU A 16 -39.14 -20.45 5.01
CA LEU A 16 -39.51 -19.48 6.04
C LEU A 16 -40.32 -18.30 5.47
N LEU A 17 -40.06 -17.89 4.23
CA LEU A 17 -40.86 -16.87 3.54
C LEU A 17 -42.31 -17.35 3.33
N THR A 18 -42.47 -18.61 2.91
CA THR A 18 -43.78 -19.26 2.79
C THR A 18 -44.52 -19.29 4.13
N TRP A 19 -43.80 -19.51 5.24
CA TRP A 19 -44.36 -19.44 6.59
C TRP A 19 -44.77 -18.01 6.97
N ILE A 20 -43.95 -17.00 6.70
CA ILE A 20 -44.27 -15.60 6.97
C ILE A 20 -45.54 -15.13 6.23
N GLN A 21 -45.77 -15.63 5.02
CA GLN A 21 -46.98 -15.29 4.25
C GLN A 21 -48.29 -15.73 4.93
N THR A 22 -48.24 -16.74 5.81
CA THR A 22 -49.41 -17.19 6.58
C THR A 22 -49.93 -16.12 7.55
N PHE A 23 -49.10 -15.15 7.92
CA PHE A 23 -49.48 -14.08 8.85
C PHE A 23 -50.39 -13.02 8.21
N GLY A 24 -50.48 -12.93 6.87
CA GLY A 24 -51.33 -11.94 6.19
C GLY A 24 -51.07 -10.51 6.66
N VAL A 25 -49.83 -10.04 6.55
CA VAL A 25 -49.40 -8.69 6.95
C VAL A 25 -49.66 -7.67 5.83
N ASP A 26 -49.82 -6.39 6.20
CA ASP A 26 -50.16 -5.32 5.25
C ASP A 26 -49.00 -5.00 4.29
N ALA A 27 -47.75 -5.25 4.71
CA ALA A 27 -46.58 -5.09 3.88
C ALA A 27 -46.36 -6.30 2.94
N PRO A 28 -45.91 -6.08 1.70
CA PRO A 28 -45.66 -7.17 0.76
C PRO A 28 -44.51 -8.07 1.27
N CYS A 29 -44.72 -9.39 1.20
CA CYS A 29 -43.80 -10.42 1.69
C CYS A 29 -43.67 -11.60 0.71
N SER A 30 -43.83 -11.34 -0.59
CA SER A 30 -43.81 -12.37 -1.64
C SER A 30 -42.40 -12.70 -2.12
N ALA A 31 -41.47 -11.76 -2.02
CA ALA A 31 -40.08 -11.93 -2.43
C ALA A 31 -39.08 -11.47 -1.36
N VAL A 32 -37.85 -12.00 -1.43
CA VAL A 32 -36.71 -11.65 -0.57
C VAL A 32 -36.49 -10.13 -0.54
N ASP A 33 -36.56 -9.47 -1.69
CA ASP A 33 -36.36 -8.02 -1.83
C ASP A 33 -37.37 -7.18 -1.05
N GLU A 34 -38.62 -7.65 -0.92
CA GLU A 34 -39.69 -6.94 -0.23
C GLU A 34 -39.51 -7.00 1.30
N MET A 35 -38.93 -8.11 1.79
CA MET A 35 -38.61 -8.31 3.20
C MET A 35 -37.40 -7.50 3.69
N THR A 36 -36.51 -7.07 2.80
CA THR A 36 -35.32 -6.26 3.16
C THR A 36 -35.66 -4.91 3.79
N SER A 37 -36.89 -4.42 3.61
CA SER A 37 -37.40 -3.18 4.23
C SER A 37 -37.54 -3.28 5.76
N GLY A 38 -37.65 -4.51 6.28
CA GLY A 38 -37.90 -4.82 7.69
C GLY A 38 -39.34 -4.56 8.16
N VAL A 39 -40.19 -3.93 7.34
CA VAL A 39 -41.56 -3.55 7.75
C VAL A 39 -42.43 -4.79 7.96
N ALA A 40 -42.37 -5.75 7.03
CA ALA A 40 -43.10 -7.01 7.15
C ALA A 40 -42.67 -7.82 8.39
N MET A 41 -41.37 -7.89 8.68
CA MET A 41 -40.85 -8.57 9.89
C MET A 41 -41.37 -7.93 11.18
N ALA A 42 -41.40 -6.59 11.23
CA ALA A 42 -41.88 -5.87 12.41
C ALA A 42 -43.38 -6.13 12.64
N GLN A 43 -44.19 -6.16 11.57
CA GLN A 43 -45.61 -6.48 11.65
C GLN A 43 -45.85 -7.94 12.10
N VAL A 44 -45.04 -8.89 11.63
CA VAL A 44 -45.08 -10.28 12.08
C VAL A 44 -44.77 -10.38 13.57
N LEU A 45 -43.72 -9.69 14.05
CA LEU A 45 -43.36 -9.68 15.48
C LEU A 45 -44.49 -9.11 16.36
N GLN A 46 -45.20 -8.08 15.89
CA GLN A 46 -46.39 -7.59 16.59
C GLN A 46 -47.54 -8.59 16.62
N LYS A 47 -47.73 -9.40 15.57
CA LYS A 47 -48.72 -10.49 15.61
C LYS A 47 -48.30 -11.60 16.57
N ILE A 48 -47.01 -11.92 16.63
CA ILE A 48 -46.45 -12.93 17.55
C ILE A 48 -46.68 -12.52 19.01
N ASP A 49 -46.36 -11.27 19.36
CA ASP A 49 -46.57 -10.76 20.72
C ASP A 49 -46.85 -9.26 20.70
N GLY A 50 -48.14 -8.91 20.61
CA GLY A 50 -48.59 -7.52 20.62
C GLY A 50 -48.45 -6.82 21.97
N MET A 51 -48.14 -7.55 23.05
CA MET A 51 -47.89 -6.97 24.38
C MET A 51 -46.46 -6.44 24.47
N TYR A 52 -45.49 -7.15 23.90
CA TYR A 52 -44.10 -6.71 23.84
C TYR A 52 -43.82 -5.79 22.64
N PHE A 53 -44.20 -6.23 21.44
CA PHE A 53 -44.05 -5.48 20.19
C PHE A 53 -45.24 -4.54 19.97
N THR A 54 -45.36 -3.55 20.85
CA THR A 54 -46.45 -2.56 20.84
C THR A 54 -46.46 -1.66 19.60
N ASP A 55 -47.58 -0.96 19.35
CA ASP A 55 -47.68 0.06 18.28
C ASP A 55 -46.59 1.14 18.40
N ALA A 56 -46.17 1.48 19.63
CA ALA A 56 -45.10 2.43 19.89
C ALA A 56 -43.70 1.90 19.54
N TRP A 57 -43.53 0.57 19.45
CA TRP A 57 -42.31 -0.06 18.97
C TRP A 57 -42.29 -0.09 17.43
N ILE A 58 -43.39 -0.51 16.80
CA ILE A 58 -43.52 -0.48 15.33
C ILE A 58 -43.40 0.93 14.76
N SER A 59 -43.90 1.96 15.45
CA SER A 59 -43.77 3.35 14.98
C SER A 59 -42.31 3.82 14.84
N ARG A 60 -41.35 3.09 15.42
CA ARG A 60 -39.90 3.34 15.26
C ARG A 60 -39.34 2.79 13.95
N ILE A 61 -40.06 1.88 13.30
CA ILE A 61 -39.75 1.29 12.00
C ILE A 61 -40.37 2.19 10.93
N LYS A 62 -39.55 2.66 9.98
CA LYS A 62 -40.03 3.55 8.93
C LYS A 62 -40.66 2.72 7.80
N PRO A 63 -41.90 3.00 7.35
CA PRO A 63 -42.53 2.27 6.25
C PRO A 63 -42.01 2.72 4.87
N ASP A 64 -41.73 4.01 4.67
CA ASP A 64 -41.26 4.57 3.39
C ASP A 64 -39.74 4.45 3.22
N VAL A 65 -39.26 3.23 2.97
CA VAL A 65 -37.82 2.93 2.88
C VAL A 65 -37.28 2.98 1.45
N GLY A 66 -38.10 2.58 0.45
CA GLY A 66 -37.67 2.47 -0.95
C GLY A 66 -36.34 1.71 -1.11
N ASP A 67 -35.48 2.20 -2.00
CA ASP A 67 -34.14 1.63 -2.25
C ASP A 67 -33.05 2.18 -1.32
N ASN A 68 -33.41 2.93 -0.27
CA ASN A 68 -32.43 3.51 0.64
C ASN A 68 -31.93 2.45 1.64
N TRP A 69 -30.90 1.71 1.23
CA TRP A 69 -30.28 0.64 2.02
C TRP A 69 -29.86 1.08 3.44
N ARG A 70 -29.46 2.34 3.66
CA ARG A 70 -29.13 2.85 5.01
C ARG A 70 -30.34 2.86 5.95
N LEU A 71 -31.51 3.18 5.41
CA LEU A 71 -32.77 3.12 6.17
C LEU A 71 -33.21 1.67 6.40
N LYS A 72 -32.99 0.77 5.42
CA LYS A 72 -33.17 -0.69 5.58
C LYS A 72 -32.32 -1.23 6.74
N ILE A 73 -31.02 -0.93 6.77
CA ILE A 73 -30.11 -1.31 7.87
C ILE A 73 -30.62 -0.77 9.21
N SER A 74 -31.07 0.50 9.25
CA SER A 74 -31.58 1.09 10.49
C SER A 74 -32.82 0.37 11.03
N ASN A 75 -33.74 -0.02 10.14
CA ASN A 75 -34.92 -0.82 10.51
C ASN A 75 -34.52 -2.23 10.97
N LEU A 76 -33.70 -2.94 10.19
CA LEU A 76 -33.25 -4.30 10.49
C LEU A 76 -32.47 -4.37 11.81
N LYS A 77 -31.64 -3.38 12.13
CA LYS A 77 -30.96 -3.30 13.44
C LYS A 77 -31.93 -3.17 14.61
N LYS A 78 -33.02 -2.42 14.45
CA LYS A 78 -34.05 -2.28 15.49
C LYS A 78 -34.83 -3.58 15.68
N ILE A 79 -35.12 -4.28 14.58
CA ILE A 79 -35.82 -5.57 14.59
C ILE A 79 -34.95 -6.63 15.25
N LEU A 80 -33.69 -6.78 14.82
CA LEU A 80 -32.75 -7.72 15.43
C LEU A 80 -32.57 -7.44 16.93
N LYS A 81 -32.39 -6.17 17.30
CA LYS A 81 -32.31 -5.79 18.71
C LYS A 81 -33.58 -6.17 19.48
N GLY A 82 -34.76 -5.86 18.95
CA GLY A 82 -36.03 -6.22 19.59
C GLY A 82 -36.22 -7.73 19.75
N ILE A 83 -35.77 -8.53 18.78
CA ILE A 83 -35.79 -9.99 18.86
C ILE A 83 -34.83 -10.51 19.94
N LEU A 84 -33.61 -9.99 20.01
CA LEU A 84 -32.63 -10.40 21.01
C LEU A 84 -33.06 -9.99 22.42
N ASP A 85 -33.57 -8.77 22.58
CA ASP A 85 -34.12 -8.27 23.84
C ASP A 85 -35.33 -9.14 24.26
N TYR A 86 -36.24 -9.49 23.35
CA TYR A 86 -37.37 -10.39 23.63
C TYR A 86 -36.93 -11.81 24.04
N ASN A 87 -35.97 -12.39 23.32
CA ASN A 87 -35.43 -13.72 23.65
C ASN A 87 -34.77 -13.73 25.04
N HIS A 88 -34.06 -12.66 25.40
CA HIS A 88 -33.39 -12.54 26.69
C HIS A 88 -34.35 -12.20 27.84
N GLU A 89 -35.20 -11.19 27.67
CA GLU A 89 -36.04 -10.61 28.73
C GLU A 89 -37.34 -11.39 28.95
N VAL A 90 -37.97 -11.91 27.89
CA VAL A 90 -39.29 -12.57 27.97
C VAL A 90 -39.14 -14.09 27.92
N LEU A 91 -38.35 -14.61 26.97
CA LEU A 91 -38.21 -16.05 26.79
C LEU A 91 -37.14 -16.68 27.70
N GLY A 92 -36.27 -15.87 28.31
CA GLY A 92 -35.19 -16.33 29.19
C GLY A 92 -34.18 -17.25 28.49
N GLN A 93 -34.10 -17.21 27.16
CA GLN A 93 -33.20 -18.03 26.35
C GLN A 93 -32.03 -17.16 25.88
N GLN A 94 -30.80 -17.58 26.20
CA GLN A 94 -29.60 -17.00 25.61
C GLN A 94 -29.25 -17.80 24.36
N ILE A 95 -29.31 -17.14 23.20
CA ILE A 95 -28.89 -17.71 21.92
C ILE A 95 -27.35 -17.70 21.88
N ASN A 96 -26.70 -18.65 22.54
CA ASN A 96 -25.25 -18.58 22.79
C ASN A 96 -24.35 -19.25 21.73
N ASP A 97 -24.90 -19.95 20.73
CA ASP A 97 -24.11 -20.56 19.65
C ASP A 97 -24.68 -20.31 18.23
N PHE A 98 -25.68 -19.43 18.10
CA PHE A 98 -26.24 -19.06 16.80
C PHE A 98 -25.44 -17.91 16.18
N THR A 99 -25.06 -18.03 14.91
CA THR A 99 -24.48 -16.93 14.15
C THR A 99 -25.53 -15.85 13.89
N LEU A 100 -25.39 -14.68 14.51
CA LEU A 100 -26.29 -13.54 14.31
C LEU A 100 -26.32 -13.11 12.83
N PRO A 101 -27.50 -12.76 12.28
CA PRO A 101 -27.63 -12.34 10.88
C PRO A 101 -26.95 -11.00 10.62
N ASP A 102 -26.20 -10.90 9.51
CA ASP A 102 -25.61 -9.63 9.09
C ASP A 102 -26.63 -8.75 8.36
N VAL A 103 -27.19 -7.81 9.12
CA VAL A 103 -28.15 -6.81 8.63
C VAL A 103 -27.62 -5.92 7.50
N SER A 104 -26.31 -5.81 7.32
CA SER A 104 -25.69 -5.01 6.26
C SER A 104 -25.79 -5.73 4.93
N LEU A 105 -25.51 -7.05 4.92
CA LEU A 105 -25.63 -7.90 3.74
C LEU A 105 -27.09 -8.03 3.27
N ILE A 106 -28.04 -8.15 4.20
CA ILE A 106 -29.47 -8.16 3.88
C ILE A 106 -29.92 -6.86 3.20
N ALA A 107 -29.42 -5.71 3.66
CA ALA A 107 -29.87 -4.41 3.17
C ALA A 107 -29.18 -3.95 1.87
N GLU A 108 -27.89 -4.30 1.68
CA GLU A 108 -27.10 -3.88 0.52
C GLU A 108 -27.17 -4.86 -0.65
N HIS A 109 -27.24 -6.16 -0.38
CA HIS A 109 -27.11 -7.22 -1.39
C HIS A 109 -28.35 -8.10 -1.50
N SER A 110 -29.41 -7.86 -0.71
CA SER A 110 -30.60 -8.71 -0.63
C SER A 110 -30.24 -10.20 -0.42
N ASP A 111 -29.23 -10.47 0.42
CA ASP A 111 -28.74 -11.84 0.63
C ASP A 111 -29.81 -12.73 1.29
N ALA A 112 -30.26 -13.75 0.55
CA ALA A 112 -31.27 -14.70 1.00
C ALA A 112 -30.80 -15.54 2.19
N ALA A 113 -29.52 -15.85 2.32
CA ALA A 113 -29.00 -16.70 3.39
C ALA A 113 -28.99 -15.97 4.75
N GLU A 114 -28.64 -14.68 4.75
CA GLU A 114 -28.71 -13.83 5.95
C GLU A 114 -30.17 -13.48 6.29
N LEU A 115 -31.01 -13.28 5.27
CA LEU A 115 -32.45 -13.10 5.47
C LEU A 115 -33.07 -14.33 6.14
N GLY A 116 -32.72 -15.54 5.67
CA GLY A 116 -33.18 -16.80 6.27
C GLY A 116 -32.82 -16.91 7.76
N ARG A 117 -31.60 -16.50 8.16
CA ARG A 117 -31.19 -16.44 9.58
C ARG A 117 -32.05 -15.46 10.39
N MET A 118 -32.35 -14.29 9.82
CA MET A 118 -33.23 -13.31 10.47
C MET A 118 -34.65 -13.86 10.66
N LEU A 119 -35.19 -14.55 9.66
CA LEU A 119 -36.51 -15.19 9.75
C LEU A 119 -36.53 -16.35 10.73
N GLN A 120 -35.44 -17.11 10.84
CA GLN A 120 -35.30 -18.21 11.80
C GLN A 120 -35.38 -17.70 13.25
N LEU A 121 -34.81 -16.53 13.55
CA LEU A 121 -34.96 -15.91 14.86
C LEU A 121 -36.41 -15.49 15.16
N ILE A 122 -37.13 -14.98 14.16
CA ILE A 122 -38.56 -14.62 14.28
C ILE A 122 -39.40 -15.89 14.51
N LEU A 123 -39.12 -16.97 13.77
CA LEU A 123 -39.72 -18.28 14.01
C LEU A 123 -39.44 -18.78 15.44
N GLY A 124 -38.20 -18.61 15.92
CA GLY A 124 -37.80 -18.89 17.29
C GLY A 124 -38.65 -18.15 18.32
N CYS A 125 -39.00 -16.89 18.06
CA CYS A 125 -39.93 -16.13 18.90
C CYS A 125 -41.36 -16.71 18.82
N ALA A 126 -41.85 -17.04 17.63
CA ALA A 126 -43.20 -17.57 17.44
C ALA A 126 -43.43 -18.93 18.13
N VAL A 127 -42.44 -19.83 18.13
CA VAL A 127 -42.56 -21.16 18.75
C VAL A 127 -42.33 -21.14 20.27
N ASN A 128 -41.73 -20.07 20.80
CA ASN A 128 -41.48 -19.91 22.22
C ASN A 128 -42.44 -18.93 22.91
N CYS A 129 -43.26 -18.17 22.18
CA CYS A 129 -44.24 -17.24 22.76
C CYS A 129 -45.39 -17.97 23.50
N GLU A 130 -46.19 -17.21 24.26
CA GLU A 130 -47.35 -17.76 24.99
C GLU A 130 -48.38 -18.42 24.07
N GLN A 131 -48.54 -17.88 22.84
CA GLN A 131 -49.46 -18.37 21.82
C GLN A 131 -48.84 -19.40 20.85
N LYS A 132 -47.71 -20.02 21.23
CA LYS A 132 -46.99 -20.97 20.36
C LYS A 132 -47.84 -22.10 19.77
N GLN A 133 -48.92 -22.51 20.44
CA GLN A 133 -49.79 -23.57 19.96
C GLN A 133 -50.47 -23.22 18.62
N GLU A 134 -50.87 -21.97 18.41
CA GLU A 134 -51.52 -21.52 17.17
C GLU A 134 -50.52 -21.49 16.00
N TYR A 135 -49.29 -21.03 16.27
CA TYR A 135 -48.22 -21.00 15.27
C TYR A 135 -47.72 -22.41 14.90
N ILE A 136 -47.59 -23.31 15.87
CA ILE A 136 -47.23 -24.71 15.61
C ILE A 136 -48.33 -25.41 14.81
N GLN A 137 -49.61 -25.20 15.13
CA GLN A 137 -50.72 -25.74 14.34
C GLN A 137 -50.73 -25.21 12.91
N THR A 138 -50.42 -23.92 12.71
CA THR A 138 -50.29 -23.33 11.37
C THR A 138 -49.16 -23.98 10.58
N ILE A 139 -48.00 -24.21 11.19
CA ILE A 139 -46.87 -24.93 10.58
C ILE A 139 -47.29 -26.35 10.17
N MET A 140 -48.04 -27.07 11.02
CA MET A 140 -48.54 -28.42 10.72
C MET A 140 -49.56 -28.50 9.57
N MET A 141 -50.13 -27.37 9.15
CA MET A 141 -51.07 -27.30 8.01
C MET A 141 -50.38 -26.91 6.69
N MET A 142 -49.07 -26.63 6.72
CA MET A 142 -48.27 -26.29 5.53
C MET A 142 -47.85 -27.55 4.73
N GLU A 143 -47.19 -27.36 3.60
CA GLU A 143 -46.65 -28.46 2.80
C GLU A 143 -45.54 -29.22 3.54
N GLU A 144 -45.47 -30.55 3.35
CA GLU A 144 -44.54 -31.45 4.08
C GLU A 144 -43.06 -31.07 3.89
N SER A 145 -42.69 -30.57 2.71
CA SER A 145 -41.35 -30.03 2.42
C SER A 145 -41.01 -28.84 3.32
N VAL A 146 -41.94 -27.88 3.44
CA VAL A 146 -41.77 -26.69 4.29
C VAL A 146 -41.77 -27.07 5.77
N GLN A 147 -42.62 -28.01 6.19
CA GLN A 147 -42.65 -28.50 7.57
C GLN A 147 -41.31 -29.08 8.00
N HIS A 148 -40.67 -29.87 7.14
CA HIS A 148 -39.36 -30.46 7.43
C HIS A 148 -38.29 -29.38 7.66
N VAL A 149 -38.21 -28.39 6.75
CA VAL A 149 -37.24 -27.29 6.85
C VAL A 149 -37.48 -26.43 8.10
N VAL A 150 -38.74 -26.09 8.39
CA VAL A 150 -39.13 -25.33 9.59
C VAL A 150 -38.81 -26.10 10.88
N MET A 151 -39.04 -27.41 10.89
CA MET A 151 -38.72 -28.26 12.05
C MET A 151 -37.21 -28.32 12.31
N THR A 152 -36.40 -28.47 11.27
CA THR A 152 -34.94 -28.45 11.40
C THR A 152 -34.45 -27.08 11.89
N ALA A 153 -35.05 -25.98 11.40
CA ALA A 153 -34.71 -24.63 11.85
C ALA A 153 -35.03 -24.40 13.34
N ILE A 154 -36.13 -24.97 13.84
CA ILE A 154 -36.48 -24.97 15.28
C ILE A 154 -35.50 -25.84 16.08
N GLN A 155 -35.13 -27.02 15.58
CA GLN A 155 -34.19 -27.91 16.26
C GLN A 155 -32.79 -27.28 16.38
N GLU A 156 -32.32 -26.58 15.34
CA GLU A 156 -31.07 -25.83 15.37
C GLU A 156 -31.10 -24.69 16.39
N LEU A 157 -32.25 -24.03 16.55
CA LEU A 157 -32.43 -22.97 17.54
C LEU A 157 -32.63 -23.50 18.98
N MET A 158 -33.02 -24.77 19.13
CA MET A 158 -33.36 -25.42 20.40
C MET A 158 -32.39 -26.53 20.84
N SER A 159 -31.26 -26.74 20.14
CA SER A 159 -30.27 -27.74 20.55
C SER A 159 -29.66 -27.33 21.90
N LYS A 160 -30.19 -27.92 22.98
CA LYS A 160 -29.82 -27.71 24.38
C LYS A 160 -28.30 -27.73 24.56
N GLU A 161 -27.75 -26.73 25.26
CA GLU A 161 -26.74 -26.98 26.31
C GLU A 161 -26.61 -25.81 27.32
N THR A 162 -26.77 -26.18 28.59
CA THR A 162 -26.38 -25.59 29.90
C THR A 162 -26.23 -24.06 30.09
N PRO A 163 -26.86 -23.49 31.14
CA PRO A 163 -26.69 -22.08 31.50
C PRO A 163 -25.30 -21.83 32.10
N VAL A 164 -24.51 -20.97 31.45
CA VAL A 164 -23.26 -20.44 32.00
C VAL A 164 -23.61 -19.25 32.89
N SER A 165 -23.54 -19.43 34.21
CA SER A 165 -23.56 -18.33 35.17
C SER A 165 -22.13 -18.03 35.63
N SER A 166 -21.73 -16.78 35.44
CA SER A 166 -20.45 -16.20 35.85
C SER A 166 -20.09 -16.45 37.32
N GLY A 167 -18.85 -16.88 37.53
CA GLY A 167 -18.02 -16.52 38.69
C GLY A 167 -17.95 -17.49 39.87
N SER A 168 -17.06 -18.50 39.81
CA SER A 168 -16.15 -18.97 40.89
C SER A 168 -15.58 -20.36 40.55
N ASP A 169 -14.36 -20.39 40.02
CA ASP A 169 -13.88 -21.40 39.05
C ASP A 169 -12.91 -22.46 39.60
N SER A 170 -13.12 -23.00 40.81
CA SER A 170 -12.19 -24.03 41.33
C SER A 170 -12.81 -25.19 42.10
N PHE A 171 -14.03 -25.03 42.63
CA PHE A 171 -14.67 -26.09 43.41
C PHE A 171 -15.65 -26.93 42.57
N VAL A 172 -16.29 -26.32 41.59
CA VAL A 172 -17.31 -26.97 40.75
C VAL A 172 -16.70 -27.93 39.74
N ASP A 173 -15.50 -27.62 39.24
CA ASP A 173 -14.82 -28.48 38.27
C ASP A 173 -14.38 -29.82 38.88
N LEU A 174 -14.04 -29.85 40.18
CA LEU A 174 -13.66 -31.08 40.87
C LEU A 174 -14.87 -32.01 41.12
N ASP A 175 -16.04 -31.45 41.41
CA ASP A 175 -17.28 -32.21 41.60
C ASP A 175 -17.81 -32.76 40.25
N ARG A 176 -17.67 -31.96 39.18
CA ARG A 176 -17.99 -32.40 37.81
C ARG A 176 -17.07 -33.52 37.33
N GLN A 177 -15.77 -33.44 37.65
CA GLN A 177 -14.81 -34.47 37.31
C GLN A 177 -15.05 -35.76 38.11
N LEU A 178 -15.40 -35.65 39.39
CA LEU A 178 -15.76 -36.80 40.23
C LEU A 178 -17.00 -37.52 39.67
N LYS A 179 -18.05 -36.77 39.32
CA LYS A 179 -19.29 -37.34 38.79
C LYS A 179 -19.08 -38.04 37.44
N LYS A 180 -18.28 -37.43 36.55
CA LYS A 180 -17.88 -38.05 35.28
C LYS A 180 -17.11 -39.35 35.50
N THR A 181 -16.17 -39.39 36.45
CA THR A 181 -15.43 -40.64 36.74
C THR A 181 -16.29 -41.75 37.33
N VAL A 182 -17.37 -41.40 38.05
CA VAL A 182 -18.32 -42.37 38.60
C VAL A 182 -19.23 -42.92 37.49
N GLU A 183 -19.67 -42.07 36.56
CA GLU A 183 -20.42 -42.49 35.36
C GLU A 183 -19.56 -43.40 34.46
N ASP A 184 -18.31 -43.01 34.16
CA ASP A 184 -17.37 -43.84 33.39
C ASP A 184 -17.09 -45.20 34.07
N LEU A 185 -17.04 -45.24 35.42
CA LEU A 185 -16.86 -46.48 36.18
C LEU A 185 -18.09 -47.39 36.10
N ASN A 186 -19.29 -46.82 36.16
CA ASN A 186 -20.53 -47.59 36.07
C ASN A 186 -20.72 -48.18 34.67
N ASP A 187 -20.37 -47.43 33.61
CA ASP A 187 -20.41 -47.92 32.23
C ASP A 187 -19.38 -49.03 32.00
N ALA A 188 -18.18 -48.90 32.58
CA ALA A 188 -17.16 -49.96 32.56
C ALA A 188 -17.60 -51.22 33.33
N LEU A 189 -18.39 -51.08 34.41
CA LEU A 189 -18.94 -52.22 35.13
C LEU A 189 -20.08 -52.89 34.35
N ALA A 190 -20.96 -52.12 33.71
CA ALA A 190 -22.02 -52.66 32.86
C ALA A 190 -21.46 -53.46 31.68
N THR A 191 -20.47 -52.90 30.97
CA THR A 191 -19.80 -53.59 29.86
C THR A 191 -19.06 -54.85 30.31
N LYS A 192 -18.47 -54.85 31.52
CA LYS A 192 -17.86 -56.05 32.10
C LYS A 192 -18.91 -57.13 32.41
N GLU A 193 -20.08 -56.76 32.94
CA GLU A 193 -21.18 -57.68 33.22
C GLU A 193 -21.73 -58.30 31.92
N GLU A 194 -21.90 -57.50 30.88
CA GLU A 194 -22.33 -57.96 29.55
C GLU A 194 -21.32 -58.94 28.91
N ILE A 195 -20.03 -58.64 28.99
CA ILE A 195 -18.98 -59.54 28.50
C ILE A 195 -18.98 -60.85 29.32
N ALA A 196 -19.18 -60.77 30.64
CA ALA A 196 -19.25 -61.95 31.49
C ALA A 196 -20.47 -62.83 31.15
N GLN A 197 -21.64 -62.23 30.89
CA GLN A 197 -22.82 -62.96 30.42
C GLN A 197 -22.57 -63.62 29.06
N ARG A 198 -21.97 -62.90 28.11
CA ARG A 198 -21.64 -63.45 26.79
C ARG A 198 -20.63 -64.60 26.86
N CYS A 199 -19.64 -64.52 27.74
CA CYS A 199 -18.73 -65.62 28.01
C CYS A 199 -19.47 -66.83 28.59
N HIS A 200 -20.39 -66.62 29.53
CA HIS A 200 -21.19 -67.71 30.10
C HIS A 200 -22.11 -68.37 29.08
N GLU A 201 -22.76 -67.60 28.22
CA GLU A 201 -23.57 -68.11 27.11
C GLU A 201 -22.74 -68.92 26.11
N LEU A 202 -21.54 -68.46 25.78
CA LEU A 202 -20.62 -69.20 24.92
C LEU A 202 -20.16 -70.51 25.56
N ASP A 203 -19.86 -70.52 26.85
CA ASP A 203 -19.51 -71.74 27.59
C ASP A 203 -20.67 -72.75 27.59
N MET A 204 -21.90 -72.28 27.78
CA MET A 204 -23.10 -73.14 27.67
C MET A 204 -23.30 -73.70 26.27
N GLN A 205 -23.09 -72.90 25.22
CA GLN A 205 -23.16 -73.37 23.83
C GLN A 205 -22.09 -74.41 23.52
N VAL A 206 -20.85 -74.19 23.99
CA VAL A 206 -19.76 -75.16 23.82
C VAL A 206 -20.08 -76.48 24.53
N ALA A 207 -20.65 -76.44 25.73
CA ALA A 207 -21.07 -77.63 26.45
C ALA A 207 -22.19 -78.39 25.70
N ALA A 208 -23.20 -77.69 25.18
CA ALA A 208 -24.28 -78.30 24.40
C ALA A 208 -23.75 -78.94 23.10
N LEU A 209 -22.87 -78.26 22.38
CA LEU A 209 -22.23 -78.80 21.17
C LEU A 209 -21.33 -80.00 21.47
N GLN A 210 -20.68 -80.04 22.63
CA GLN A 210 -19.91 -81.20 23.07
C GLN A 210 -20.80 -82.41 23.38
N GLU A 211 -21.95 -82.19 24.01
CA GLU A 211 -22.94 -83.24 24.28
C GLU A 211 -23.55 -83.77 22.97
N GLU A 212 -23.95 -82.89 22.04
CA GLU A 212 -24.45 -83.27 20.73
C GLU A 212 -23.41 -84.05 19.92
N LYS A 213 -22.15 -83.60 19.90
CA LYS A 213 -21.04 -84.33 19.27
C LYS A 213 -20.88 -85.73 19.87
N SER A 214 -21.01 -85.88 21.19
CA SER A 214 -20.90 -87.17 21.86
C SER A 214 -22.07 -88.10 21.50
N SER A 215 -23.28 -87.54 21.39
CA SER A 215 -24.49 -88.28 20.98
C SER A 215 -24.40 -88.74 19.51
N LEU A 216 -24.00 -87.85 18.60
CA LEU A 216 -23.82 -88.16 17.18
C LEU A 216 -22.72 -89.21 16.95
N LEU A 217 -21.66 -89.19 17.75
CA LEU A 217 -20.62 -90.23 17.71
C LEU A 217 -21.15 -91.59 18.17
N ALA A 218 -21.97 -91.62 19.22
CA ALA A 218 -22.61 -92.86 19.69
C ALA A 218 -23.61 -93.40 18.64
N GLU A 219 -24.39 -92.53 18.00
CA GLU A 219 -25.31 -92.92 16.93
C GLU A 219 -24.56 -93.46 15.70
N ASN A 220 -23.45 -92.83 15.31
CA ASN A 220 -22.59 -93.32 14.22
C ASN A 220 -22.04 -94.72 14.50
N GLN A 221 -21.67 -95.03 15.74
CA GLN A 221 -21.22 -96.37 16.12
C GLN A 221 -22.33 -97.41 15.96
N VAL A 222 -23.55 -97.10 16.40
CA VAL A 222 -24.72 -97.98 16.25
C VAL A 222 -25.09 -98.18 14.77
N LEU A 223 -25.01 -97.11 13.96
CA LEU A 223 -25.27 -97.19 12.52
C LEU A 223 -24.20 -98.02 11.78
N MET A 224 -22.92 -97.89 12.15
CA MET A 224 -21.86 -98.77 11.63
C MET A 224 -22.09 -100.24 12.00
N GLU A 225 -22.51 -100.54 13.22
CA GLU A 225 -22.86 -101.91 13.63
C GLU A 225 -24.06 -102.46 12.86
N ARG A 226 -25.07 -101.63 12.55
CA ARG A 226 -26.20 -102.03 11.70
C ARG A 226 -25.81 -102.22 10.24
N LEU A 227 -24.91 -101.38 9.71
CA LEU A 227 -24.43 -101.50 8.34
C LEU A 227 -23.65 -102.80 8.14
N ASN A 228 -22.77 -103.14 9.09
CA ASN A 228 -22.05 -104.43 9.10
C ASN A 228 -22.98 -105.66 9.21
N GLN A 229 -24.21 -105.49 9.72
CA GLN A 229 -25.22 -106.55 9.76
C GLN A 229 -26.03 -106.65 8.45
N SER A 230 -25.96 -105.63 7.57
CA SER A 230 -26.79 -105.50 6.37
C SER A 230 -26.15 -106.01 5.07
N ASP A 231 -24.90 -106.49 5.11
CA ASP A 231 -24.14 -107.05 3.96
C ASP A 231 -24.68 -108.40 3.43
N SER A 232 -25.96 -108.75 3.63
CA SER A 232 -26.56 -110.02 3.15
C SER A 232 -27.40 -109.89 1.87
N ILE A 233 -27.32 -108.79 1.14
CA ILE A 233 -28.14 -108.56 -0.07
C ILE A 233 -27.29 -108.69 -1.35
N GLU A 234 -27.04 -109.92 -1.79
CA GLU A 234 -26.32 -110.21 -3.05
C GLU A 234 -27.24 -110.64 -4.23
N ASP A 235 -28.57 -110.73 -4.06
CA ASP A 235 -29.44 -111.22 -5.16
C ASP A 235 -29.98 -110.08 -6.06
N LEU A 236 -29.26 -109.81 -7.16
CA LEU A 236 -29.55 -108.75 -8.15
C LEU A 236 -30.94 -108.85 -8.81
N ASN A 237 -31.60 -110.01 -8.84
CA ASN A 237 -32.91 -110.20 -9.51
C ASN A 237 -34.13 -110.02 -8.60
N SER A 238 -33.92 -109.81 -7.30
CA SER A 238 -34.98 -109.47 -6.35
C SER A 238 -35.57 -108.07 -6.63
N PRO A 239 -36.86 -107.81 -6.32
CA PRO A 239 -37.43 -106.46 -6.32
C PRO A 239 -36.66 -105.46 -5.45
N ALA A 240 -35.89 -105.94 -4.48
CA ALA A 240 -34.94 -105.14 -3.69
C ALA A 240 -33.66 -104.82 -4.49
N GLY A 241 -33.11 -105.78 -5.24
CA GLY A 241 -31.94 -105.59 -6.11
C GLY A 241 -32.19 -104.61 -7.26
N ARG A 242 -33.37 -104.65 -7.90
CA ARG A 242 -33.75 -103.64 -8.92
C ARG A 242 -33.92 -102.23 -8.35
N ARG A 243 -34.50 -102.11 -7.15
CA ARG A 243 -34.58 -100.83 -6.44
C ARG A 243 -33.20 -100.31 -6.06
N HIS A 244 -32.30 -101.21 -5.64
CA HIS A 244 -30.92 -100.87 -5.36
C HIS A 244 -30.19 -100.35 -6.60
N LEU A 245 -30.30 -101.03 -7.75
CA LEU A 245 -29.75 -100.57 -9.03
C LEU A 245 -30.32 -99.21 -9.49
N GLN A 246 -31.62 -98.98 -9.29
CA GLN A 246 -32.24 -97.69 -9.65
C GLN A 246 -31.78 -96.55 -8.74
N LEU A 247 -31.67 -96.80 -7.43
CA LEU A 247 -31.11 -95.84 -6.48
C LEU A 247 -29.62 -95.60 -6.72
N GLN A 248 -28.88 -96.62 -7.16
CA GLN A 248 -27.48 -96.53 -7.53
C GLN A 248 -27.27 -95.66 -8.78
N ALA A 249 -28.09 -95.83 -9.82
CA ALA A 249 -28.04 -94.97 -11.00
C ALA A 249 -28.43 -93.52 -10.68
N GLN A 250 -29.40 -93.30 -9.79
CA GLN A 250 -29.73 -91.96 -9.29
C GLN A 250 -28.59 -91.36 -8.46
N LEU A 251 -27.91 -92.15 -7.64
CA LEU A 251 -26.73 -91.73 -6.90
C LEU A 251 -25.59 -91.33 -7.84
N GLU A 252 -25.32 -92.11 -8.89
CA GLU A 252 -24.31 -91.79 -9.90
C GLU A 252 -24.65 -90.50 -10.67
N GLN A 253 -25.92 -90.32 -11.06
CA GLN A 253 -26.36 -89.08 -11.72
C GLN A 253 -26.24 -87.85 -10.81
N LEU A 254 -26.64 -87.97 -9.53
CA LEU A 254 -26.50 -86.90 -8.55
C LEU A 254 -25.02 -86.60 -8.25
N GLN A 255 -24.15 -87.61 -8.23
CA GLN A 255 -22.71 -87.43 -8.08
C GLN A 255 -22.11 -86.68 -9.28
N GLU A 256 -22.50 -87.02 -10.51
CA GLU A 256 -22.04 -86.32 -11.72
C GLU A 256 -22.54 -84.86 -11.75
N GLU A 257 -23.78 -84.61 -11.35
CA GLU A 257 -24.33 -83.26 -11.22
C GLU A 257 -23.62 -82.48 -10.10
N THR A 258 -23.30 -83.12 -8.99
CA THR A 258 -22.52 -82.52 -7.90
C THR A 258 -21.13 -82.10 -8.41
N PHE A 259 -20.41 -82.99 -9.10
CA PHE A 259 -19.09 -82.68 -9.66
C PHE A 259 -19.14 -81.54 -10.68
N ARG A 260 -20.18 -81.50 -11.53
CA ARG A 260 -20.39 -80.43 -12.50
C ARG A 260 -20.66 -79.08 -11.81
N LEU A 261 -21.48 -79.07 -10.76
CA LEU A 261 -21.75 -77.89 -9.96
C LEU A 261 -20.50 -77.43 -9.19
N GLU A 262 -19.67 -78.37 -8.73
CA GLU A 262 -18.40 -78.07 -8.06
C GLU A 262 -17.39 -77.42 -9.01
N ALA A 263 -17.25 -77.94 -10.23
CA ALA A 263 -16.42 -77.32 -11.27
C ALA A 263 -16.91 -75.91 -11.63
N ALA A 264 -18.22 -75.73 -11.82
CA ALA A 264 -18.80 -74.41 -12.10
C ALA A 264 -18.59 -73.43 -10.92
N LYS A 265 -18.70 -73.90 -9.68
CA LYS A 265 -18.41 -73.11 -8.47
C LYS A 265 -16.95 -72.65 -8.44
N ASP A 266 -16.00 -73.53 -8.80
CA ASP A 266 -14.59 -73.16 -8.88
C ASP A 266 -14.31 -72.14 -10.01
N ASP A 267 -14.95 -72.28 -11.18
CA ASP A 267 -14.85 -71.28 -12.25
C ASP A 267 -15.38 -69.91 -11.81
N TYR A 268 -16.52 -69.88 -11.11
CA TYR A 268 -17.05 -68.63 -10.55
C TYR A 268 -16.15 -68.05 -9.47
N ARG A 269 -15.51 -68.90 -8.63
CA ARG A 269 -14.54 -68.45 -7.63
C ARG A 269 -13.34 -67.77 -8.27
N ILE A 270 -12.75 -68.37 -9.30
CA ILE A 270 -11.62 -67.78 -10.03
C ILE A 270 -12.03 -66.45 -10.66
N ARG A 271 -13.23 -66.38 -11.27
CA ARG A 271 -13.74 -65.13 -11.86
C ARG A 271 -13.97 -64.03 -10.82
N CYS A 272 -14.41 -64.38 -9.61
CA CYS A 272 -14.49 -63.42 -8.51
C CYS A 272 -13.11 -62.92 -8.11
N GLU A 273 -12.12 -63.80 -7.97
CA GLU A 273 -10.73 -63.43 -7.65
C GLU A 273 -10.11 -62.51 -8.73
N GLU A 274 -10.39 -62.75 -10.01
CA GLU A 274 -9.96 -61.89 -11.13
C GLU A 274 -10.61 -60.51 -11.07
N LEU A 275 -11.94 -60.46 -10.87
CA LEU A 275 -12.66 -59.19 -10.73
C LEU A 275 -12.23 -58.40 -9.49
N GLU A 276 -11.90 -59.08 -8.39
CA GLU A 276 -11.34 -58.44 -7.19
C GLU A 276 -9.96 -57.83 -7.47
N LYS A 277 -9.12 -58.52 -8.27
CA LYS A 277 -7.83 -58.00 -8.69
C LYS A 277 -7.97 -56.78 -9.60
N GLU A 278 -8.86 -56.83 -10.60
CA GLU A 278 -9.16 -55.67 -11.45
C GLU A 278 -9.71 -54.49 -10.63
N LEU A 279 -10.58 -54.76 -9.64
CA LEU A 279 -11.07 -53.74 -8.71
C LEU A 279 -9.94 -53.11 -7.90
N MET A 280 -8.97 -53.89 -7.43
CA MET A 280 -7.80 -53.36 -6.73
C MET A 280 -6.90 -52.53 -7.65
N GLU A 281 -6.66 -52.97 -8.89
CA GLU A 281 -5.86 -52.21 -9.86
C GLU A 281 -6.52 -50.86 -10.20
N VAL A 282 -7.84 -50.85 -10.44
CA VAL A 282 -8.58 -49.62 -10.70
C VAL A 282 -8.61 -48.70 -9.47
N ARG A 283 -8.74 -49.25 -8.26
CA ARG A 283 -8.65 -48.47 -7.02
C ARG A 283 -7.27 -47.83 -6.86
N GLY A 284 -6.19 -48.58 -7.08
CA GLY A 284 -4.83 -48.05 -7.02
C GLY A 284 -4.60 -46.93 -8.04
N GLN A 285 -5.08 -47.08 -9.28
CA GLN A 285 -5.02 -46.02 -10.29
C GLN A 285 -5.81 -44.77 -9.87
N ASN A 286 -6.95 -44.95 -9.20
CA ASN A 286 -7.76 -43.83 -8.73
C ASN A 286 -7.09 -43.09 -7.57
N GLU A 287 -6.40 -43.81 -6.68
CA GLU A 287 -5.57 -43.22 -5.62
C GLU A 287 -4.39 -42.43 -6.19
N GLU A 288 -3.69 -42.96 -7.20
CA GLU A 288 -2.61 -42.25 -7.90
C GLU A 288 -3.12 -40.98 -8.60
N LEU A 289 -4.27 -41.06 -9.29
CA LEU A 289 -4.90 -39.90 -9.91
C LEU A 289 -5.33 -38.85 -8.88
N THR A 290 -5.81 -39.28 -7.72
CA THR A 290 -6.18 -38.38 -6.61
C THR A 290 -4.94 -37.68 -6.06
N SER A 291 -3.85 -38.41 -5.83
CA SER A 291 -2.56 -37.85 -5.39
C SER A 291 -2.00 -36.82 -6.39
N LEU A 292 -2.05 -37.12 -7.69
CA LEU A 292 -1.64 -36.18 -8.74
C LEU A 292 -2.53 -34.93 -8.79
N ALA A 293 -3.83 -35.07 -8.52
CA ALA A 293 -4.75 -33.94 -8.46
C ALA A 293 -4.46 -33.04 -7.24
N GLU A 294 -4.13 -33.63 -6.09
CA GLU A 294 -3.69 -32.90 -4.89
C GLU A 294 -2.38 -32.14 -5.14
N GLU A 295 -1.39 -32.78 -5.78
CA GLU A 295 -0.13 -32.13 -6.15
C GLU A 295 -0.35 -30.96 -7.13
N ALA A 296 -1.20 -31.16 -8.15
CA ALA A 296 -1.57 -30.11 -9.08
C ALA A 296 -2.28 -28.93 -8.40
N GLN A 297 -3.11 -29.20 -7.38
CA GLN A 297 -3.77 -28.16 -6.59
C GLN A 297 -2.77 -27.41 -5.71
N SER A 298 -1.84 -28.11 -5.05
CA SER A 298 -0.75 -27.49 -4.27
C SER A 298 0.11 -26.57 -5.15
N LEU A 299 0.51 -27.04 -6.33
CA LEU A 299 1.29 -26.23 -7.29
C LEU A 299 0.51 -25.00 -7.78
N LYS A 300 -0.82 -25.12 -7.92
CA LYS A 300 -1.68 -23.98 -8.29
C LYS A 300 -1.72 -22.93 -7.17
N ASP A 301 -1.83 -23.36 -5.92
CA ASP A 301 -1.81 -22.46 -4.77
C ASP A 301 -0.46 -21.74 -4.66
N GLU A 302 0.66 -22.45 -4.88
CA GLU A 302 1.99 -21.85 -4.97
C GLU A 302 2.09 -20.83 -6.10
N MET A 303 1.55 -21.13 -7.29
CA MET A 303 1.51 -20.20 -8.41
C MET A 303 0.71 -18.93 -8.09
N ASP A 304 -0.39 -19.04 -7.35
CA ASP A 304 -1.21 -17.88 -6.97
C ASP A 304 -0.50 -17.02 -5.90
N VAL A 305 0.23 -17.63 -4.97
CA VAL A 305 1.13 -16.90 -4.05
C VAL A 305 2.22 -16.15 -4.84
N LEU A 306 2.84 -16.82 -5.82
CA LEU A 306 3.86 -16.21 -6.67
C LEU A 306 3.28 -15.06 -7.49
N ARG A 307 2.06 -15.18 -8.04
CA ARG A 307 1.36 -14.08 -8.72
C ARG A 307 1.14 -12.89 -7.79
N HIS A 308 0.66 -13.11 -6.57
CA HIS A 308 0.49 -12.02 -5.62
C HIS A 308 1.83 -11.32 -5.28
N SER A 309 2.91 -12.10 -5.16
CA SER A 309 4.25 -11.55 -4.96
C SER A 309 4.73 -10.73 -6.16
N SER A 310 4.45 -11.19 -7.38
CA SER A 310 4.76 -10.49 -8.64
C SER A 310 4.01 -9.17 -8.77
N ASP A 311 2.73 -9.15 -8.39
CA ASP A 311 1.93 -7.92 -8.36
C ASP A 311 2.47 -6.92 -7.33
N LYS A 312 2.93 -7.42 -6.18
CA LYS A 312 3.59 -6.58 -5.16
C LYS A 312 4.90 -6.00 -5.68
N VAL A 313 5.72 -6.79 -6.37
CA VAL A 313 6.95 -6.31 -7.02
C VAL A 313 6.62 -5.26 -8.07
N SER A 314 5.63 -5.50 -8.94
CA SER A 314 5.20 -4.54 -9.97
C SER A 314 4.76 -3.20 -9.37
N LYS A 315 4.06 -3.22 -8.23
CA LYS A 315 3.70 -1.98 -7.49
C LYS A 315 4.92 -1.26 -6.94
N LEU A 316 5.90 -1.99 -6.39
CA LEU A 316 7.15 -1.40 -5.89
C LEU A 316 7.98 -0.81 -7.04
N GLU A 317 8.05 -1.49 -8.19
CA GLU A 317 8.71 -0.97 -9.39
C GLU A 317 8.07 0.33 -9.88
N ALA A 318 6.73 0.39 -9.91
CA ALA A 318 6.02 1.63 -10.26
C ALA A 318 6.32 2.77 -9.27
N GLN A 319 6.45 2.48 -7.97
CA GLN A 319 6.85 3.48 -6.97
C GLN A 319 8.29 3.95 -7.17
N VAL A 320 9.22 3.04 -7.45
CA VAL A 320 10.62 3.37 -7.76
C VAL A 320 10.69 4.28 -8.99
N GLU A 321 9.92 3.98 -10.03
CA GLU A 321 9.90 4.80 -11.25
C GLU A 321 9.32 6.20 -10.98
N ALA A 322 8.27 6.29 -10.15
CA ALA A 322 7.75 7.58 -9.69
C ALA A 322 8.79 8.38 -8.88
N TYR A 323 9.61 7.72 -8.05
CA TYR A 323 10.69 8.38 -7.32
C TYR A 323 11.85 8.82 -8.23
N LYS A 324 12.20 8.04 -9.26
CA LYS A 324 13.18 8.46 -10.26
C LYS A 324 12.74 9.72 -10.98
N LYS A 325 11.48 9.79 -11.42
CA LYS A 325 10.93 10.99 -12.06
C LYS A 325 11.01 12.22 -11.15
N LYS A 326 10.67 12.05 -9.86
CA LYS A 326 10.83 13.14 -8.86
C LYS A 326 12.29 13.57 -8.70
N LEU A 327 13.25 12.64 -8.78
CA LEU A 327 14.68 12.97 -8.74
C LEU A 327 15.14 13.72 -9.99
N GLU A 328 14.61 13.37 -11.17
CA GLU A 328 14.84 14.11 -12.41
C GLU A 328 14.31 15.54 -12.31
N ASP A 329 13.08 15.72 -11.83
CA ASP A 329 12.47 17.04 -11.59
C ASP A 329 13.31 17.87 -10.60
N LEU A 330 13.80 17.26 -9.51
CA LEU A 330 14.73 17.90 -8.59
C LEU A 330 16.07 18.28 -9.27
N GLY A 331 16.55 17.44 -10.18
CA GLY A 331 17.73 17.72 -11.01
C GLY A 331 17.53 18.95 -11.90
N ASP A 332 16.36 19.06 -12.53
CA ASP A 332 16.00 20.22 -13.36
C ASP A 332 15.83 21.49 -12.54
N LEU A 333 15.18 21.40 -11.37
CA LEU A 333 15.07 22.53 -10.46
C LEU A 333 16.45 23.01 -9.99
N ARG A 334 17.37 22.08 -9.69
CA ARG A 334 18.77 22.45 -9.37
C ARG A 334 19.48 23.14 -10.53
N ARG A 335 19.28 22.70 -11.78
CA ARG A 335 19.82 23.40 -12.97
C ARG A 335 19.23 24.80 -13.11
N GLN A 336 17.93 24.96 -12.87
CA GLN A 336 17.27 26.26 -12.89
C GLN A 336 17.80 27.20 -11.82
N VAL A 337 18.03 26.71 -10.60
CA VAL A 337 18.66 27.48 -9.52
C VAL A 337 20.06 27.92 -9.93
N LYS A 338 20.88 27.02 -10.48
CA LYS A 338 22.22 27.37 -10.96
C LYS A 338 22.21 28.44 -12.06
N LEU A 339 21.27 28.35 -13.02
CA LEU A 339 21.09 29.37 -14.05
C LEU A 339 20.68 30.72 -13.48
N LEU A 340 19.82 30.73 -12.45
CA LEU A 340 19.44 31.97 -11.76
C LEU A 340 20.61 32.57 -10.97
N GLU A 341 21.43 31.73 -10.32
CA GLU A 341 22.66 32.16 -9.63
C GLU A 341 23.69 32.75 -10.60
N GLU A 342 23.90 32.11 -11.77
CA GLU A 342 24.76 32.63 -12.83
C GLU A 342 24.26 33.97 -13.38
N LYS A 343 22.95 34.09 -13.63
CA LYS A 343 22.32 35.37 -14.04
C LYS A 343 22.48 36.45 -12.97
N ASN A 344 22.26 36.12 -11.70
CA ASN A 344 22.42 37.07 -10.60
C ASN A 344 23.87 37.53 -10.45
N THR A 345 24.83 36.61 -10.62
CA THR A 345 26.26 36.93 -10.65
C THR A 345 26.60 37.85 -11.82
N SER A 346 26.02 37.62 -13.01
CA SER A 346 26.18 38.50 -14.17
C SER A 346 25.58 39.88 -13.92
N TYR A 347 24.40 39.98 -13.30
CA TYR A 347 23.81 41.27 -12.92
C TYR A 347 24.68 42.01 -11.90
N MET A 348 25.25 41.31 -10.93
CA MET A 348 26.19 41.88 -9.97
C MET A 348 27.45 42.39 -10.67
N GLN A 349 28.05 41.61 -11.57
CA GLN A 349 29.21 42.06 -12.36
C GLN A 349 28.88 43.29 -13.21
N ASN A 350 27.74 43.31 -13.91
CA ASN A 350 27.28 44.47 -14.67
C ASN A 350 27.05 45.69 -13.79
N THR A 351 26.55 45.50 -12.56
CA THR A 351 26.37 46.59 -11.61
C THR A 351 27.71 47.18 -11.21
N VAL A 352 28.70 46.33 -10.90
CA VAL A 352 30.06 46.76 -10.56
C VAL A 352 30.72 47.51 -11.72
N THR A 353 30.60 47.03 -12.96
CA THR A 353 31.16 47.74 -14.12
C THR A 353 30.48 49.08 -14.36
N LEU A 354 29.16 49.16 -14.22
CA LEU A 354 28.43 50.43 -14.30
C LEU A 354 28.83 51.41 -13.18
N GLU A 355 29.07 50.92 -11.96
CA GLU A 355 29.60 51.74 -10.86
C GLU A 355 31.02 52.26 -11.15
N GLU A 356 31.89 51.44 -11.75
CA GLU A 356 33.22 51.85 -12.18
C GLU A 356 33.16 52.93 -13.27
N ASP A 357 32.30 52.75 -14.27
CA ASP A 357 32.10 53.73 -15.34
C ASP A 357 31.48 55.03 -14.80
N LEU A 358 30.58 54.95 -13.84
CA LEU A 358 30.05 56.11 -13.12
C LEU A 358 31.15 56.82 -12.31
N ARG A 359 32.09 56.07 -11.71
CA ARG A 359 33.30 56.64 -11.08
C ARG A 359 34.16 57.41 -12.08
N LYS A 360 34.42 56.83 -13.26
CA LYS A 360 35.20 57.48 -14.34
C LYS A 360 34.49 58.73 -14.84
N ALA A 361 33.18 58.65 -15.09
CA ALA A 361 32.37 59.79 -15.50
C ALA A 361 32.39 60.90 -14.46
N ASN A 362 32.31 60.56 -13.16
CA ASN A 362 32.43 61.54 -12.09
C ASN A 362 33.82 62.17 -12.00
N ALA A 363 34.90 61.41 -12.22
CA ALA A 363 36.26 61.96 -12.29
C ALA A 363 36.41 62.93 -13.48
N ALA A 364 35.91 62.55 -14.66
CA ALA A 364 35.90 63.40 -15.85
C ALA A 364 35.06 64.67 -15.62
N ARG A 365 33.91 64.56 -14.94
CA ARG A 365 33.10 65.71 -14.51
C ARG A 365 33.88 66.63 -13.57
N GLY A 366 34.64 66.07 -12.63
CA GLY A 366 35.54 66.84 -11.77
C GLY A 366 36.58 67.62 -12.57
N GLN A 367 37.21 66.99 -13.57
CA GLN A 367 38.14 67.66 -14.48
C GLN A 367 37.46 68.77 -15.29
N LEU A 368 36.26 68.50 -15.84
CA LEU A 368 35.48 69.50 -16.56
C LEU A 368 35.17 70.73 -15.69
N GLU A 369 34.84 70.52 -14.41
CA GLU A 369 34.57 71.61 -13.47
C GLU A 369 35.84 72.44 -13.18
N THR A 370 37.00 71.79 -13.09
CA THR A 370 38.28 72.51 -13.00
C THR A 370 38.57 73.33 -14.25
N TYR A 371 38.33 72.78 -15.45
CA TYR A 371 38.48 73.53 -16.69
C TYR A 371 37.49 74.69 -16.80
N LYS A 372 36.23 74.51 -16.38
CA LYS A 372 35.25 75.62 -16.31
C LYS A 372 35.74 76.73 -15.39
N ARG A 373 36.28 76.39 -14.22
CA ARG A 373 36.86 77.39 -13.31
C ARG A 373 38.02 78.13 -13.96
N GLN A 374 38.93 77.42 -14.63
CA GLN A 374 40.02 78.05 -15.39
C GLN A 374 39.51 78.96 -16.50
N VAL A 375 38.46 78.57 -17.22
CA VAL A 375 37.82 79.41 -18.24
C VAL A 375 37.26 80.68 -17.62
N VAL A 376 36.55 80.59 -16.49
CA VAL A 376 36.02 81.75 -15.77
C VAL A 376 37.15 82.66 -15.27
N GLU A 377 38.23 82.11 -14.72
CA GLU A 377 39.40 82.87 -14.29
C GLU A 377 40.07 83.61 -15.47
N LEU A 378 40.25 82.93 -16.61
CA LEU A 378 40.78 83.53 -17.83
C LEU A 378 39.84 84.61 -18.38
N GLN A 379 38.53 84.38 -18.32
CA GLN A 379 37.53 85.36 -18.75
C GLN A 379 37.53 86.60 -17.84
N ASN A 380 37.70 86.42 -16.53
CA ASN A 380 37.86 87.52 -15.59
C ASN A 380 39.13 88.33 -15.88
N LYS A 381 40.28 87.64 -16.07
CA LYS A 381 41.55 88.28 -16.47
C LYS A 381 41.43 89.04 -17.78
N LEU A 382 40.78 88.44 -18.78
CA LEU A 382 40.50 89.09 -20.05
C LEU A 382 39.65 90.35 -19.84
N SER A 383 38.62 90.29 -18.98
CA SER A 383 37.81 91.46 -18.65
C SER A 383 38.61 92.56 -17.93
N GLU A 384 39.57 92.18 -17.08
CA GLU A 384 40.43 93.13 -16.37
C GLU A 384 41.42 93.82 -17.32
N GLU A 385 42.04 93.06 -18.23
CA GLU A 385 42.90 93.62 -19.27
C GLU A 385 42.10 94.46 -20.26
N SER A 386 40.87 94.07 -20.61
CA SER A 386 39.96 94.90 -21.41
C SER A 386 39.67 96.23 -20.71
N LYS A 387 39.25 96.20 -19.43
CA LYS A 387 39.02 97.43 -18.64
C LYS A 387 40.28 98.30 -18.52
N LYS A 388 41.45 97.68 -18.45
CA LYS A 388 42.73 98.38 -18.42
C LYS A 388 43.03 99.03 -19.78
N ALA A 389 42.80 98.33 -20.88
CA ALA A 389 42.90 98.89 -22.22
C ALA A 389 41.96 100.09 -22.39
N ASP A 390 40.70 99.98 -21.96
CA ASP A 390 39.73 101.08 -22.00
C ASP A 390 40.20 102.30 -21.19
N ARG A 391 40.78 102.08 -20.00
CA ARG A 391 41.38 103.15 -19.19
C ARG A 391 42.53 103.84 -19.91
N MET A 392 43.43 103.06 -20.52
CA MET A 392 44.56 103.60 -21.28
C MET A 392 44.08 104.35 -22.53
N GLU A 393 43.02 103.88 -23.19
CA GLU A 393 42.40 104.56 -24.33
C GLU A 393 41.79 105.90 -23.90
N PHE A 394 41.11 105.96 -22.75
CA PHE A 394 40.58 107.21 -22.20
C PHE A 394 41.70 108.19 -21.84
N GLU A 395 42.76 107.73 -21.19
CA GLU A 395 43.93 108.57 -20.89
C GLU A 395 44.60 109.07 -22.18
N TYR A 396 44.74 108.21 -23.18
CA TYR A 396 45.24 108.58 -24.50
C TYR A 396 44.37 109.66 -25.15
N LYS A 397 43.04 109.50 -25.17
CA LYS A 397 42.10 110.52 -25.68
C LYS A 397 42.25 111.84 -24.93
N ARG A 398 42.32 111.81 -23.60
CA ARG A 398 42.51 113.02 -22.77
C ARG A 398 43.83 113.74 -23.08
N VAL A 399 44.92 112.99 -23.23
CA VAL A 399 46.23 113.55 -23.60
C VAL A 399 46.19 114.11 -25.01
N LYS A 400 45.57 113.39 -25.96
CA LYS A 400 45.39 113.84 -27.34
C LYS A 400 44.60 115.15 -27.42
N GLU A 401 43.48 115.27 -26.70
CA GLU A 401 42.71 116.52 -26.60
C GLU A 401 43.55 117.68 -26.04
N LYS A 402 44.42 117.39 -25.07
CA LYS A 402 45.34 118.38 -24.51
C LYS A 402 46.45 118.78 -25.50
N VAL A 403 46.95 117.84 -26.30
CA VAL A 403 47.87 118.13 -27.39
C VAL A 403 47.18 118.96 -28.45
N ASP A 404 45.95 118.62 -28.84
CA ASP A 404 45.17 119.35 -29.84
C ASP A 404 44.84 120.78 -29.37
N SER A 405 44.52 120.98 -28.08
CA SER A 405 44.28 122.32 -27.53
C SER A 405 45.53 123.18 -27.49
N LEU A 406 46.67 122.61 -27.07
CA LEU A 406 47.98 123.28 -27.14
C LEU A 406 48.40 123.57 -28.59
N GLN A 407 48.07 122.68 -29.53
CA GLN A 407 48.32 122.89 -30.95
C GLN A 407 47.47 124.05 -31.50
N LYS A 408 46.18 124.12 -31.14
CA LYS A 408 45.32 125.27 -31.47
C LYS A 408 45.82 126.58 -30.86
N GLU A 409 46.28 126.56 -29.61
CA GLU A 409 46.85 127.74 -28.95
C GLU A 409 48.15 128.18 -29.62
N LYS A 410 49.04 127.23 -29.93
CA LYS A 410 50.26 127.47 -30.71
C LYS A 410 49.95 128.06 -32.08
N ASP A 411 48.93 127.56 -32.78
CA ASP A 411 48.54 128.09 -34.09
C ASP A 411 47.89 129.48 -33.97
N ARG A 412 47.12 129.75 -32.91
CA ARG A 412 46.65 131.10 -32.59
C ARG A 412 47.79 132.07 -32.33
N LEU A 413 48.77 131.69 -31.49
CA LEU A 413 49.97 132.51 -31.24
C LEU A 413 50.78 132.71 -32.52
N ARG A 414 50.83 131.72 -33.41
CA ARG A 414 51.45 131.87 -34.73
C ARG A 414 50.70 132.90 -35.57
N THR A 415 49.37 132.86 -35.61
CA THR A 415 48.56 133.86 -36.33
C THR A 415 48.69 135.25 -35.73
N GLU A 416 48.69 135.40 -34.40
CA GLU A 416 48.91 136.69 -33.73
C GLU A 416 50.32 137.23 -34.03
N ARG A 417 51.33 136.36 -34.03
CA ARG A 417 52.69 136.71 -34.44
C ARG A 417 52.75 137.11 -35.92
N ASP A 418 52.00 136.45 -36.80
CA ASP A 418 51.96 136.80 -38.23
C ASP A 418 51.22 138.12 -38.48
N SER A 419 50.10 138.39 -37.79
CA SER A 419 49.44 139.69 -37.85
C SER A 419 50.30 140.81 -37.25
N LEU A 420 51.04 140.54 -36.18
CA LEU A 420 51.99 141.52 -35.62
C LEU A 420 53.14 141.78 -36.60
N LYS A 421 53.63 140.75 -37.31
CA LYS A 421 54.61 140.94 -38.39
C LYS A 421 54.05 141.81 -39.51
N GLU A 422 52.81 141.55 -39.93
CA GLU A 422 52.11 142.33 -40.96
C GLU A 422 51.96 143.81 -40.53
N THR A 423 51.50 144.08 -39.30
CA THR A 423 51.43 145.47 -38.79
C THR A 423 52.80 146.15 -38.68
N ILE A 424 53.88 145.41 -38.37
CA ILE A 424 55.25 145.95 -38.39
C ILE A 424 55.68 146.29 -39.82
N GLU A 425 55.30 145.46 -40.80
CA GLU A 425 55.57 145.70 -42.22
C GLU A 425 54.77 146.91 -42.75
N GLU A 426 53.50 147.05 -42.37
CA GLU A 426 52.68 148.23 -42.68
C GLU A 426 53.26 149.52 -42.08
N LEU A 427 53.69 149.49 -40.81
CA LEU A 427 54.35 150.64 -40.16
C LEU A 427 55.70 151.00 -40.79
N ARG A 428 56.44 150.02 -41.34
CA ARG A 428 57.65 150.30 -42.15
C ARG A 428 57.29 150.97 -43.47
N CYS A 429 56.16 150.61 -44.08
CA CYS A 429 55.67 151.22 -45.32
C CYS A 429 55.24 152.68 -45.11
N VAL A 430 54.52 152.99 -44.01
CA VAL A 430 54.15 154.38 -43.64
C VAL A 430 55.39 155.24 -43.37
N LYS A 431 56.43 154.69 -42.72
CA LYS A 431 57.70 155.39 -42.48
C LYS A 431 58.52 155.64 -43.75
N ALA A 432 58.30 154.85 -44.79
CA ALA A 432 58.90 155.06 -46.11
C ALA A 432 58.16 156.14 -46.92
N GLN A 433 56.89 156.41 -46.63
CA GLN A 433 56.04 157.33 -47.41
C GLN A 433 56.12 158.81 -46.95
N GLU A 434 56.64 159.10 -45.75
CA GLU A 434 56.70 160.47 -45.18
C GLU A 434 58.01 161.25 -45.44
N SER A 435 59.05 160.69 -46.08
CA SER A 435 60.39 161.34 -46.15
C SER A 435 60.90 161.81 -47.51
N GLN A 436 60.06 161.91 -48.56
CA GLN A 436 60.52 162.43 -49.85
C GLN A 436 59.49 163.31 -50.56
N LEU A 437 59.61 164.63 -50.38
CA LEU A 437 59.32 165.64 -51.40
C LEU A 437 60.14 166.93 -51.12
N THR A 438 61.39 166.99 -51.60
CA THR A 438 62.02 168.22 -52.15
C THR A 438 63.15 167.86 -53.13
N SER A 439 62.97 168.27 -54.40
CA SER A 439 63.97 168.48 -55.48
C SER A 439 64.66 167.23 -56.09
N GLY A 440 64.77 166.97 -57.40
CA GLY A 440 64.45 167.65 -58.67
C GLY A 440 65.36 167.09 -59.79
N LEU A 441 64.82 166.91 -61.02
CA LEU A 441 65.45 166.61 -62.36
C LEU A 441 65.67 165.14 -62.86
N VAL A 442 64.70 164.60 -63.64
CA VAL A 442 64.67 164.09 -65.07
C VAL A 442 65.95 163.55 -65.77
N PRO A 443 65.93 162.65 -66.81
CA PRO A 443 64.94 161.66 -67.35
C PRO A 443 65.48 160.21 -67.59
N LEU A 444 64.59 159.21 -67.79
CA LEU A 444 64.50 158.34 -69.00
C LEU A 444 63.50 157.17 -68.82
N SER A 445 62.51 157.12 -69.75
CA SER A 445 61.91 155.95 -70.47
C SER A 445 61.78 154.58 -69.77
N SER A 446 60.70 153.80 -69.88
CA SER A 446 59.59 153.77 -70.85
C SER A 446 58.58 152.67 -70.49
N ASN A 447 57.30 153.00 -70.71
CA ASN A 447 56.18 152.18 -71.19
C ASN A 447 55.64 151.01 -70.31
N GLU A 448 54.45 151.14 -69.71
CA GLU A 448 53.08 151.08 -70.30
C GLU A 448 52.51 149.64 -70.31
N PRO A 449 51.17 149.45 -70.34
CA PRO A 449 50.44 148.66 -69.35
C PRO A 449 49.62 147.54 -70.01
N SER A 450 48.82 146.81 -69.23
CA SER A 450 47.48 146.31 -69.58
C SER A 450 47.18 144.96 -68.95
N ASP A 451 45.92 144.82 -68.53
CA ASP A 451 45.15 143.59 -68.63
C ASP A 451 45.44 142.86 -69.94
N SER A 452 45.86 141.61 -69.89
CA SER A 452 45.46 140.61 -70.89
C SER A 452 45.97 139.23 -70.50
N LEU A 453 45.03 138.32 -70.34
CA LEU A 453 45.01 136.98 -70.94
C LEU A 453 46.15 136.00 -70.63
N ALA A 454 45.71 134.74 -70.46
CA ALA A 454 46.49 133.50 -70.43
C ALA A 454 47.22 133.28 -69.09
N ALA A 455 46.88 132.21 -68.37
CA ALA A 455 47.33 130.85 -68.70
C ALA A 455 48.86 130.81 -68.86
N GLU A 456 49.50 129.88 -68.14
CA GLU A 456 50.95 129.68 -68.14
C GLU A 456 51.65 130.71 -67.24
N ILE A 457 51.90 130.44 -65.96
CA ILE A 457 52.86 129.45 -65.46
C ILE A 457 52.40 129.05 -64.06
N VAL A 458 51.77 127.88 -63.97
CA VAL A 458 51.90 127.08 -62.75
C VAL A 458 53.28 126.46 -62.85
N THR A 459 54.16 126.79 -61.91
CA THR A 459 55.42 126.07 -61.75
C THR A 459 55.13 124.57 -61.64
N PRO A 460 55.91 123.70 -62.30
CA PRO A 460 55.72 122.25 -62.25
C PRO A 460 55.57 121.73 -60.81
N GLU A 461 56.24 122.35 -59.84
CA GLU A 461 56.18 121.93 -58.43
C GLU A 461 54.83 122.17 -57.74
N ILE A 462 54.05 123.17 -58.15
CA ILE A 462 52.76 123.48 -57.47
C ILE A 462 51.61 122.66 -58.06
N ARG A 463 51.62 122.39 -59.37
CA ARG A 463 50.70 121.42 -60.01
C ARG A 463 50.99 120.01 -59.53
N GLU A 464 52.26 119.63 -59.38
CA GLU A 464 52.64 118.34 -58.82
C GLU A 464 52.24 118.22 -57.34
N ARG A 465 52.37 119.28 -56.54
CA ARG A 465 51.96 119.26 -55.12
C ARG A 465 50.44 119.26 -54.94
N LEU A 466 49.68 119.93 -55.81
CA LEU A 466 48.22 119.89 -55.78
C LEU A 466 47.68 118.53 -56.28
N ILE A 467 48.26 117.97 -57.34
CA ILE A 467 47.91 116.62 -57.83
C ILE A 467 48.35 115.56 -56.80
N ARG A 468 49.52 115.71 -56.16
CA ARG A 468 49.94 114.83 -55.05
C ARG A 468 49.02 114.96 -53.85
N LEU A 469 48.62 116.16 -53.43
CA LEU A 469 47.71 116.34 -52.29
C LEU A 469 46.26 115.94 -52.61
N GLN A 470 45.80 116.07 -53.86
CA GLN A 470 44.50 115.54 -54.31
C GLN A 470 44.55 114.02 -54.47
N HIS A 471 45.66 113.46 -54.93
CA HIS A 471 45.87 112.01 -54.98
C HIS A 471 46.02 111.43 -53.56
N GLU A 472 46.75 112.09 -52.68
CA GLU A 472 46.89 111.73 -51.26
C GLU A 472 45.56 111.84 -50.52
N ASN A 473 44.76 112.90 -50.71
CA ASN A 473 43.40 112.95 -50.15
C ASN A 473 42.46 111.89 -50.74
N LYS A 474 42.59 111.57 -52.03
CA LYS A 474 41.80 110.50 -52.66
C LYS A 474 42.23 109.11 -52.17
N MET A 475 43.53 108.89 -51.97
CA MET A 475 44.08 107.65 -51.43
C MET A 475 43.79 107.50 -49.93
N LEU A 476 43.80 108.58 -49.16
CA LEU A 476 43.38 108.59 -47.75
C LEU A 476 41.88 108.32 -47.61
N LYS A 477 41.03 108.86 -48.50
CA LYS A 477 39.60 108.49 -48.53
C LYS A 477 39.37 107.04 -48.88
N LEU A 478 40.06 106.52 -49.90
CA LEU A 478 39.96 105.10 -50.28
C LEU A 478 40.51 104.16 -49.19
N ALA A 479 41.55 104.58 -48.45
CA ALA A 479 42.08 103.82 -47.32
C ALA A 479 41.12 103.87 -46.11
N GLN A 480 40.49 105.01 -45.85
CA GLN A 480 39.47 105.15 -44.80
C GLN A 480 38.21 104.35 -45.15
N GLU A 481 37.72 104.41 -46.39
CA GLU A 481 36.60 103.60 -46.87
C GLU A 481 36.95 102.10 -46.87
N GLY A 482 38.22 101.73 -47.11
CA GLY A 482 38.70 100.35 -46.95
C GLY A 482 38.65 99.87 -45.49
N SER A 483 39.18 100.68 -44.56
CA SER A 483 39.14 100.37 -43.12
C SER A 483 37.71 100.34 -42.58
N ASP A 484 36.86 101.26 -42.99
CA ASP A 484 35.46 101.31 -42.57
C ASP A 484 34.68 100.14 -43.18
N ASN A 485 34.96 99.74 -44.42
CA ASN A 485 34.36 98.54 -45.03
C ASN A 485 34.82 97.24 -44.37
N GLU A 486 36.10 97.12 -43.99
CA GLU A 486 36.60 95.98 -43.24
C GLU A 486 35.95 95.90 -41.86
N GLN A 487 35.75 97.04 -41.20
CA GLN A 487 35.09 97.10 -39.90
C GLN A 487 33.58 96.82 -40.00
N ILE A 488 32.92 97.28 -41.06
CA ILE A 488 31.51 96.93 -41.36
C ILE A 488 31.39 95.45 -41.69
N ALA A 489 32.29 94.88 -42.48
CA ALA A 489 32.28 93.45 -42.83
C ALA A 489 32.52 92.57 -41.59
N LEU A 490 33.42 92.98 -40.69
CA LEU A 490 33.65 92.29 -39.41
C LEU A 490 32.41 92.38 -38.51
N LEU A 491 31.77 93.54 -38.40
CA LEU A 491 30.55 93.71 -37.63
C LEU A 491 29.37 92.92 -38.23
N GLN A 492 29.27 92.83 -39.56
CA GLN A 492 28.28 92.00 -40.24
C GLN A 492 28.52 90.52 -39.98
N SER A 493 29.76 90.05 -40.08
CA SER A 493 30.15 88.68 -39.75
C SER A 493 29.86 88.32 -38.30
N LEU A 494 30.22 89.19 -37.35
CA LEU A 494 29.90 88.99 -35.93
C LEU A 494 28.40 89.02 -35.63
N LEU A 495 27.63 89.86 -36.34
CA LEU A 495 26.18 89.90 -36.23
C LEU A 495 25.54 88.63 -36.82
N GLU A 496 26.08 88.12 -37.93
CA GLU A 496 25.61 86.90 -38.59
C GLU A 496 25.94 85.66 -37.75
N ASP A 497 27.13 85.59 -37.14
CA ASP A 497 27.51 84.56 -36.16
C ASP A 497 26.63 84.62 -34.90
N ALA A 498 26.38 85.83 -34.38
CA ALA A 498 25.49 86.01 -33.23
C ALA A 498 24.04 85.61 -33.56
N ASN A 499 23.57 85.93 -34.77
CA ASN A 499 22.24 85.52 -35.25
C ASN A 499 22.18 84.00 -35.51
N SER A 500 23.23 83.37 -36.05
CA SER A 500 23.30 81.92 -36.22
C SER A 500 23.23 81.22 -34.86
N ARG A 501 24.02 81.69 -33.89
CA ARG A 501 24.02 81.14 -32.53
C ARG A 501 22.68 81.36 -31.81
N LYS A 502 22.03 82.50 -32.03
CA LYS A 502 20.68 82.75 -31.54
C LYS A 502 19.66 81.78 -32.15
N ASN A 503 19.71 81.57 -33.47
CA ASN A 503 18.81 80.64 -34.16
C ASN A 503 19.04 79.19 -33.70
N GLU A 504 20.30 78.77 -33.52
CA GLU A 504 20.64 77.46 -32.95
C GLU A 504 20.03 77.29 -31.55
N LEU A 505 20.23 78.28 -30.66
CA LEU A 505 19.64 78.24 -29.32
C LEU A 505 18.11 78.26 -29.35
N GLU A 506 17.47 78.99 -30.26
CA GLU A 506 16.02 78.96 -30.44
C GLU A 506 15.52 77.59 -30.92
N THR A 507 16.26 76.92 -31.81
CA THR A 507 15.93 75.56 -32.26
C THR A 507 16.13 74.52 -31.16
N GLU A 508 17.22 74.62 -30.39
CA GLU A 508 17.46 73.77 -29.22
C GLU A 508 16.38 74.00 -28.16
N ASN A 509 16.00 75.25 -27.90
CA ASN A 509 14.95 75.57 -26.94
C ASN A 509 13.59 75.02 -27.40
N ARG A 510 13.28 75.08 -28.69
CA ARG A 510 12.07 74.46 -29.26
C ARG A 510 12.09 72.93 -29.12
N LEU A 511 13.23 72.28 -29.38
CA LEU A 511 13.39 70.84 -29.21
C LEU A 511 13.31 70.41 -27.75
N VAL A 512 13.90 71.18 -26.84
CA VAL A 512 13.81 70.94 -25.39
C VAL A 512 12.37 71.12 -24.92
N ASN A 513 11.66 72.15 -25.38
CA ASN A 513 10.24 72.33 -25.05
C ASN A 513 9.37 71.19 -25.62
N GLN A 514 9.69 70.67 -26.81
CA GLN A 514 9.00 69.51 -27.37
C GLN A 514 9.25 68.25 -26.52
N ARG A 515 10.50 67.99 -26.12
CA ARG A 515 10.85 66.89 -25.20
C ARG A 515 10.24 67.07 -23.82
N LEU A 516 10.12 68.30 -23.33
CA LEU A 516 9.45 68.61 -22.08
C LEU A 516 7.95 68.28 -22.19
N LEU A 517 7.30 68.62 -23.29
CA LEU A 517 5.89 68.31 -23.53
C LEU A 517 5.66 66.79 -23.65
N GLU A 518 6.53 66.08 -24.36
CA GLU A 518 6.52 64.62 -24.46
C GLU A 518 6.76 63.97 -23.09
N GLY A 519 7.72 64.49 -22.32
CA GLY A 519 7.98 64.04 -20.95
C GLY A 519 6.81 64.33 -20.01
N GLN A 520 6.16 65.49 -20.12
CA GLN A 520 4.95 65.84 -19.36
C GLN A 520 3.78 64.93 -19.73
N SER A 521 3.59 64.63 -21.02
CA SER A 521 2.58 63.67 -21.48
C SER A 521 2.85 62.26 -20.95
N GLN A 522 4.10 61.80 -20.94
CA GLN A 522 4.46 60.50 -20.37
C GLN A 522 4.25 60.47 -18.86
N VAL A 523 4.53 61.58 -18.15
CA VAL A 523 4.26 61.69 -16.72
C VAL A 523 2.75 61.74 -16.43
N GLU A 524 1.95 62.44 -17.22
CA GLU A 524 0.48 62.43 -17.11
C GLU A 524 -0.09 61.04 -17.44
N GLU A 525 0.42 60.35 -18.45
CA GLU A 525 0.01 58.99 -18.80
C GLU A 525 0.42 57.99 -17.72
N LEU A 526 1.61 58.13 -17.13
CA LEU A 526 2.05 57.35 -15.97
C LEU A 526 1.26 57.69 -14.71
N GLN A 527 0.91 58.96 -14.45
CA GLN A 527 0.04 59.36 -13.33
C GLN A 527 -1.37 58.82 -13.51
N LYS A 528 -1.92 58.86 -14.72
CA LYS A 528 -3.22 58.29 -15.05
C LYS A 528 -3.19 56.76 -14.95
N SER A 529 -2.13 56.12 -15.43
CA SER A 529 -1.90 54.68 -15.27
C SER A 529 -1.75 54.30 -13.80
N LEU A 530 -1.07 55.12 -12.99
CA LEU A 530 -0.90 54.90 -11.54
C LEU A 530 -2.20 55.15 -10.77
N GLN A 531 -3.05 56.06 -11.23
CA GLN A 531 -4.36 56.34 -10.64
C GLN A 531 -5.40 55.27 -11.01
N GLU A 532 -5.35 54.74 -12.24
CA GLU A 532 -6.12 53.56 -12.67
C GLU A 532 -5.59 52.26 -11.99
N HIS A 533 -4.28 52.16 -11.75
CA HIS A 533 -3.71 51.07 -10.93
C HIS A 533 -3.96 51.24 -9.43
N GLY A 534 -4.17 52.46 -8.92
CA GLY A 534 -4.50 52.73 -7.52
C GLY A 534 -5.84 52.09 -7.12
N SER A 535 -6.83 52.09 -8.03
CA SER A 535 -8.09 51.37 -7.83
C SER A 535 -7.98 49.84 -7.94
N LYS A 536 -6.90 49.30 -8.53
CA LYS A 536 -6.64 47.84 -8.60
C LYS A 536 -5.65 47.36 -7.53
N ALA A 537 -4.82 48.24 -6.98
CA ALA A 537 -3.84 47.91 -5.96
C ALA A 537 -4.47 47.61 -4.59
N GLU A 538 -5.62 48.22 -4.26
CA GLU A 538 -6.40 47.81 -3.09
C GLU A 538 -6.97 46.39 -3.25
N ASP A 539 -7.48 46.05 -4.44
CA ASP A 539 -7.98 44.70 -4.74
C ASP A 539 -6.85 43.65 -4.81
N ASP A 540 -5.68 43.96 -5.39
CA ASP A 540 -4.53 43.05 -5.46
C ASP A 540 -3.83 42.88 -4.09
N THR A 541 -3.83 43.91 -3.23
CA THR A 541 -3.32 43.81 -1.86
C THR A 541 -4.27 42.97 -0.99
N VAL A 542 -5.59 43.13 -1.16
CA VAL A 542 -6.60 42.28 -0.51
C VAL A 542 -6.53 40.85 -1.05
N LEU A 543 -6.31 40.66 -2.35
CA LEU A 543 -6.14 39.34 -2.97
C LEU A 543 -4.86 38.65 -2.51
N MET A 544 -3.73 39.35 -2.41
CA MET A 544 -2.49 38.78 -1.87
C MET A 544 -2.61 38.48 -0.39
N LYS A 545 -3.28 39.34 0.40
CA LYS A 545 -3.54 39.06 1.81
C LYS A 545 -4.49 37.87 1.99
N ARG A 546 -5.52 37.73 1.12
CA ARG A 546 -6.41 36.56 1.08
C ARG A 546 -5.68 35.30 0.66
N LYS A 547 -4.82 35.35 -0.36
CA LYS A 547 -3.98 34.22 -0.78
C LYS A 547 -2.97 33.82 0.30
N CYS A 548 -2.31 34.78 0.96
CA CYS A 548 -1.43 34.50 2.10
C CYS A 548 -2.20 33.88 3.27
N GLN A 549 -3.43 34.33 3.55
CA GLN A 549 -4.30 33.73 4.55
C GLN A 549 -4.72 32.30 4.16
N GLU A 550 -5.14 32.08 2.90
CA GLU A 550 -5.45 30.74 2.39
C GLU A 550 -4.24 29.80 2.43
N HIS A 551 -3.03 30.31 2.17
CA HIS A 551 -1.81 29.54 2.30
C HIS A 551 -1.48 29.22 3.78
N LEU A 552 -1.76 30.13 4.71
CA LEU A 552 -1.65 29.87 6.15
C LEU A 552 -2.68 28.86 6.64
N ASP A 553 -3.92 28.95 6.17
CA ASP A 553 -5.00 28.02 6.52
C ASP A 553 -4.70 26.62 5.95
N LYS A 554 -4.26 26.53 4.68
CA LYS A 554 -3.80 25.27 4.08
C LYS A 554 -2.58 24.69 4.79
N LEU A 555 -1.66 25.54 5.26
CA LEU A 555 -0.52 25.08 6.07
C LEU A 555 -0.98 24.58 7.44
N SER A 556 -1.96 25.22 8.06
CA SER A 556 -2.58 24.77 9.32
C SER A 556 -3.32 23.44 9.14
N ASP A 557 -4.10 23.29 8.08
CA ASP A 557 -4.81 22.05 7.74
C ASP A 557 -3.83 20.92 7.44
N ALA A 558 -2.78 21.19 6.66
CA ALA A 558 -1.72 20.23 6.41
C ALA A 558 -0.98 19.84 7.69
N THR A 559 -0.73 20.79 8.60
CA THR A 559 -0.10 20.53 9.92
C THR A 559 -1.01 19.70 10.82
N ASN A 560 -2.31 19.97 10.83
CA ASN A 560 -3.31 19.18 11.56
C ASN A 560 -3.45 17.76 11.00
N GLU A 561 -3.41 17.59 9.67
CA GLU A 561 -3.36 16.26 9.04
C GLU A 561 -2.07 15.52 9.39
N LEU A 562 -0.93 16.21 9.38
CA LEU A 562 0.36 15.62 9.76
C LEU A 562 0.35 15.19 11.22
N GLN A 563 -0.25 15.98 12.11
CA GLN A 563 -0.42 15.64 13.51
C GLN A 563 -1.33 14.41 13.71
N LYS A 564 -2.46 14.34 12.99
CA LYS A 564 -3.35 13.15 13.01
C LYS A 564 -2.66 11.90 12.46
N LYS A 565 -1.84 12.04 11.42
CA LYS A 565 -1.05 10.95 10.87
C LYS A 565 0.04 10.52 11.86
N SER A 566 0.67 11.46 12.57
CA SER A 566 1.65 11.17 13.62
C SER A 566 1.03 10.39 14.79
N THR A 567 -0.15 10.77 15.26
CA THR A 567 -0.84 10.04 16.34
C THR A 567 -1.29 8.65 15.88
N ALA A 568 -1.75 8.51 14.63
CA ALA A 568 -2.10 7.20 14.08
C ALA A 568 -0.87 6.29 13.91
N ILE A 569 0.29 6.86 13.57
CA ILE A 569 1.56 6.12 13.52
C ILE A 569 1.96 5.67 14.93
N GLU A 570 1.89 6.54 15.94
CA GLU A 570 2.16 6.15 17.35
C GLU A 570 1.22 5.05 17.84
N GLU A 571 -0.07 5.10 17.51
CA GLU A 571 -1.01 4.03 17.85
C GLU A 571 -0.68 2.70 17.16
N LEU A 572 -0.24 2.74 15.90
CA LEU A 572 0.20 1.55 15.16
C LEU A 572 1.52 0.99 15.69
N GLU A 573 2.47 1.85 16.06
CA GLU A 573 3.73 1.47 16.69
C GLU A 573 3.49 0.82 18.08
N ASN A 574 2.54 1.35 18.86
CA ASN A 574 2.13 0.77 20.14
C ASN A 574 1.45 -0.61 19.96
N LYS A 575 0.63 -0.78 18.91
CA LYS A 575 0.04 -2.09 18.58
C LYS A 575 1.09 -3.07 18.07
N HIS A 576 2.05 -2.60 17.29
CA HIS A 576 3.14 -3.43 16.77
C HIS A 576 4.06 -3.90 17.90
N THR A 577 4.45 -3.01 18.82
CA THR A 577 5.25 -3.36 20.00
C THR A 577 4.52 -4.31 20.94
N SER A 578 3.21 -4.12 21.17
CA SER A 578 2.40 -5.09 21.93
C SER A 578 2.31 -6.46 21.24
N SER A 579 2.23 -6.48 19.91
CA SER A 579 2.24 -7.73 19.14
C SER A 579 3.61 -8.43 19.20
N ILE A 580 4.71 -7.67 19.17
CA ILE A 580 6.07 -8.22 19.36
C ILE A 580 6.22 -8.84 20.75
N GLN A 581 5.76 -8.17 21.80
CA GLN A 581 5.77 -8.73 23.16
C GLN A 581 4.96 -10.02 23.26
N LYS A 582 3.79 -10.08 22.61
CA LYS A 582 2.96 -11.29 22.54
C LYS A 582 3.68 -12.44 21.82
N ILE A 583 4.43 -12.13 20.76
CA ILE A 583 5.23 -13.11 20.03
C ILE A 583 6.37 -13.62 20.90
N GLU A 584 7.11 -12.74 21.59
CA GLU A 584 8.17 -13.16 22.53
C GLU A 584 7.62 -14.06 23.66
N GLU A 585 6.45 -13.72 24.24
CA GLU A 585 5.80 -14.55 25.25
C GLU A 585 5.42 -15.94 24.71
N LEU A 586 4.94 -16.03 23.47
CA LEU A 586 4.60 -17.29 22.82
C LEU A 586 5.84 -18.11 22.45
N GLU A 587 6.92 -17.46 22.01
CA GLU A 587 8.21 -18.10 21.74
C GLU A 587 8.83 -18.68 23.01
N ASP A 588 8.77 -17.95 24.13
CA ASP A 588 9.22 -18.44 25.43
C ASP A 588 8.37 -19.60 25.95
N ALA A 589 7.04 -19.54 25.75
CA ALA A 589 6.14 -20.64 26.09
C ALA A 589 6.42 -21.90 25.25
N LEU A 590 6.70 -21.72 23.95
CA LEU A 590 7.06 -22.81 23.05
C LEU A 590 8.40 -23.44 23.46
N LYS A 591 9.40 -22.62 23.74
CA LYS A 591 10.72 -23.07 24.21
C LYS A 591 10.64 -23.83 25.53
N LYS A 592 9.76 -23.42 26.44
CA LYS A 592 9.49 -24.14 27.69
C LYS A 592 8.84 -25.50 27.41
N LYS A 593 7.87 -25.56 26.48
CA LYS A 593 7.23 -26.82 26.07
C LYS A 593 8.21 -27.78 25.40
N ASP A 594 9.13 -27.29 24.58
CA ASP A 594 10.19 -28.10 23.96
C ASP A 594 11.16 -28.67 25.01
N GLU A 595 11.50 -27.89 26.04
CA GLU A 595 12.34 -28.37 27.15
C GLU A 595 11.61 -29.43 27.99
N ASP A 596 10.33 -29.23 28.29
CA ASP A 596 9.50 -30.23 28.97
C ASP A 596 9.38 -31.52 28.14
N MET A 597 9.27 -31.40 26.81
CA MET A 597 9.21 -32.52 25.88
C MET A 597 10.54 -33.30 25.85
N LYS A 598 11.68 -32.61 25.78
CA LYS A 598 13.01 -33.24 25.90
C LYS A 598 13.19 -33.97 27.22
N GLN A 599 12.76 -33.39 28.33
CA GLN A 599 12.82 -34.05 29.63
C GLN A 599 11.94 -35.30 29.68
N MET A 600 10.77 -35.26 29.02
CA MET A 600 9.90 -36.43 28.86
C MET A 600 10.56 -37.50 28.00
N GLU A 601 11.16 -37.14 26.86
CA GLU A 601 11.91 -38.06 25.99
C GLU A 601 13.08 -38.73 26.72
N GLU A 602 13.86 -37.98 27.51
CA GLU A 602 14.95 -38.55 28.31
C GLU A 602 14.43 -39.54 29.36
N ARG A 603 13.29 -39.24 29.99
CA ARG A 603 12.63 -40.16 30.92
C ARG A 603 12.16 -41.42 30.20
N TYR A 604 11.52 -41.30 29.04
CA TYR A 604 11.14 -42.44 28.20
C TYR A 604 12.34 -43.27 27.79
N LYS A 605 13.45 -42.64 27.38
CA LYS A 605 14.69 -43.32 27.02
C LYS A 605 15.26 -44.12 28.20
N LYS A 606 15.24 -43.56 29.42
CA LYS A 606 15.65 -44.27 30.64
C LYS A 606 14.73 -45.45 30.97
N TYR A 607 13.42 -45.33 30.78
CA TYR A 607 12.49 -46.44 30.95
C TYR A 607 12.70 -47.52 29.89
N LEU A 608 12.95 -47.14 28.64
CA LEU A 608 13.22 -48.05 27.54
C LEU A 608 14.51 -48.83 27.77
N GLU A 609 15.58 -48.17 28.23
CA GLU A 609 16.85 -48.85 28.57
C GLU A 609 16.71 -49.77 29.78
N LYS A 610 15.92 -49.39 30.80
CA LYS A 610 15.58 -50.31 31.90
C LYS A 610 14.80 -51.52 31.39
N ALA A 611 13.82 -51.34 30.52
CA ALA A 611 13.07 -52.44 29.91
C ALA A 611 13.99 -53.35 29.07
N LYS A 612 14.88 -52.79 28.24
CA LYS A 612 15.90 -53.55 27.49
C LYS A 612 16.86 -54.30 28.40
N SER A 613 17.26 -53.70 29.53
CA SER A 613 18.11 -54.37 30.53
C SER A 613 17.38 -55.55 31.18
N VAL A 614 16.11 -55.37 31.53
CA VAL A 614 15.27 -56.42 32.13
C VAL A 614 15.01 -57.56 31.14
N ILE A 615 14.76 -57.25 29.86
CA ILE A 615 14.62 -58.23 28.78
C ILE A 615 15.95 -58.98 28.58
N ARG A 616 17.10 -58.28 28.59
CA ARG A 616 18.43 -58.94 28.53
C ARG A 616 18.68 -59.89 29.70
N THR A 617 18.15 -59.60 30.89
CA THR A 617 18.26 -60.51 32.05
C THR A 617 17.19 -61.62 32.07
N LEU A 618 16.16 -61.52 31.24
CA LEU A 618 15.06 -62.50 31.13
C LEU A 618 15.13 -63.37 29.87
N ASP A 619 16.09 -63.14 28.96
CA ASP A 619 16.27 -63.94 27.74
C ASP A 619 16.80 -65.35 28.11
N PRO A 620 16.03 -66.44 27.89
CA PRO A 620 16.43 -67.81 28.22
C PRO A 620 17.51 -68.40 27.29
N LYS A 621 18.08 -67.60 26.38
CA LYS A 621 19.06 -68.06 25.37
C LYS A 621 20.47 -68.32 25.89
N GLN A 622 20.73 -68.26 27.20
CA GLN A 622 22.04 -68.53 27.78
C GLN A 622 22.18 -69.89 28.48
N ASN A 623 21.22 -70.81 28.31
CA ASN A 623 21.35 -72.18 28.81
C ASN A 623 21.54 -73.19 27.67
N GLN A 624 22.75 -73.76 27.61
CA GLN A 624 23.17 -74.80 26.66
C GLN A 624 22.33 -76.08 26.88
N GLY A 625 21.45 -76.44 25.94
CA GLY A 625 20.68 -77.68 26.07
C GLY A 625 19.89 -78.19 24.85
N SER A 626 19.61 -77.39 23.83
CA SER A 626 18.71 -77.79 22.72
C SER A 626 19.32 -77.64 21.31
N ALA A 627 20.64 -77.74 21.19
CA ALA A 627 21.36 -77.62 19.91
C ALA A 627 21.25 -78.82 18.92
N PRO A 628 20.99 -80.09 19.30
CA PRO A 628 21.03 -81.19 18.31
C PRO A 628 19.81 -81.29 17.40
N GLU A 629 18.62 -80.96 17.91
CA GLU A 629 17.35 -81.25 17.23
C GLU A 629 17.00 -80.20 16.16
N VAL A 630 17.32 -78.93 16.44
CA VAL A 630 17.16 -77.82 15.48
C VAL A 630 18.12 -77.96 14.29
N GLN A 631 19.31 -78.52 14.51
CA GLN A 631 20.28 -78.75 13.44
C GLN A 631 19.87 -79.93 12.53
N ALA A 632 19.24 -80.97 13.09
CA ALA A 632 18.71 -82.09 12.32
C ALA A 632 17.54 -81.68 11.40
N LEU A 633 16.63 -80.83 11.89
CA LEU A 633 15.52 -80.30 11.11
C LEU A 633 15.99 -79.38 9.97
N LYS A 634 17.05 -78.60 10.19
CA LYS A 634 17.66 -77.75 9.15
C LYS A 634 18.27 -78.56 8.01
N ASN A 635 18.92 -79.69 8.32
CA ASN A 635 19.48 -80.59 7.31
C ASN A 635 18.40 -81.31 6.50
N GLN A 636 17.29 -81.71 7.13
CA GLN A 636 16.15 -82.33 6.43
C GLN A 636 15.46 -81.37 5.46
N LEU A 637 15.39 -80.08 5.80
CA LEU A 637 14.82 -79.05 4.91
C LEU A 637 15.67 -78.87 3.65
N GLN A 638 17.00 -78.84 3.83
CA GLN A 638 17.96 -78.65 2.75
C GLN A 638 18.05 -79.87 1.80
N GLU A 639 17.79 -81.07 2.30
CA GLU A 639 17.67 -82.29 1.49
C GLU A 639 16.41 -82.26 0.60
N ARG A 640 15.29 -81.74 1.14
CA ARG A 640 14.02 -81.59 0.40
C ARG A 640 14.10 -80.52 -0.70
N GLU A 641 14.80 -79.42 -0.46
CA GLU A 641 15.04 -78.39 -1.47
C GLU A 641 15.88 -78.91 -2.64
N ARG A 642 16.90 -79.75 -2.38
CA ARG A 642 17.66 -80.41 -3.46
C ARG A 642 16.80 -81.38 -4.27
N MET A 643 15.90 -82.10 -3.60
CA MET A 643 15.01 -83.06 -4.25
C MET A 643 13.99 -82.37 -5.18
N MET A 644 13.45 -81.21 -4.76
CA MET A 644 12.60 -80.37 -5.62
C MET A 644 13.35 -79.89 -6.86
N HIS A 645 14.59 -79.42 -6.70
CA HIS A 645 15.38 -78.92 -7.82
C HIS A 645 15.77 -80.01 -8.83
N THR A 646 15.89 -81.26 -8.38
CA THR A 646 16.21 -82.40 -9.27
C THR A 646 14.99 -82.85 -10.10
N LEU A 647 13.77 -82.63 -9.60
CA LEU A 647 12.52 -82.93 -10.30
C LEU A 647 12.16 -81.88 -11.35
N GLU A 648 12.59 -80.62 -11.18
CA GLU A 648 12.39 -79.54 -12.17
C GLU A 648 13.25 -79.69 -13.44
N VAL A 649 14.37 -80.43 -13.39
CA VAL A 649 15.34 -80.52 -14.50
C VAL A 649 15.02 -81.65 -15.51
N THR A 650 14.04 -82.53 -15.25
CA THR A 650 13.81 -83.72 -16.10
C THR A 650 12.57 -83.70 -17.00
N HIS A 651 11.83 -82.60 -17.11
CA HIS A 651 10.68 -82.52 -18.04
C HIS A 651 10.58 -81.18 -18.79
N THR A 652 11.32 -81.04 -19.90
CA THR A 652 10.93 -80.14 -21.00
C THR A 652 11.40 -80.70 -22.37
N PRO A 653 10.50 -81.11 -23.28
CA PRO A 653 10.82 -81.30 -24.70
C PRO A 653 10.58 -80.01 -25.52
N HIS A 654 11.44 -79.83 -26.52
CA HIS A 654 11.63 -78.68 -27.41
C HIS A 654 10.45 -78.31 -28.32
N THR A 655 10.40 -77.04 -28.79
CA THR A 655 10.35 -76.71 -30.24
C THR A 655 10.81 -75.27 -30.55
N HIS A 656 11.43 -75.12 -31.72
CA HIS A 656 12.25 -74.01 -32.23
C HIS A 656 11.52 -72.71 -32.62
N SER A 657 12.23 -71.57 -32.61
CA SER A 657 12.12 -70.57 -33.69
C SER A 657 13.41 -69.74 -33.87
N HIS A 658 13.77 -69.51 -35.13
CA HIS A 658 15.03 -68.92 -35.60
C HIS A 658 15.07 -67.38 -35.52
N THR A 659 16.28 -66.86 -35.32
CA THR A 659 16.65 -65.44 -35.24
C THR A 659 16.99 -64.86 -36.61
N HIS A 660 16.45 -63.70 -36.97
CA HIS A 660 16.98 -62.84 -38.04
C HIS A 660 17.16 -61.40 -37.54
N THR A 661 18.29 -60.81 -37.93
CA THR A 661 18.80 -59.49 -37.54
C THR A 661 18.65 -58.50 -38.69
N HIS A 662 18.18 -57.26 -38.45
CA HIS A 662 18.50 -56.02 -39.20
C HIS A 662 17.90 -54.79 -38.46
N THR A 663 18.69 -53.83 -37.97
CA THR A 663 19.17 -52.55 -38.57
C THR A 663 18.16 -51.37 -38.52
N HIS A 664 18.58 -50.29 -37.85
CA HIS A 664 17.90 -48.99 -37.66
C HIS A 664 17.58 -48.22 -38.94
N THR A 665 16.52 -47.39 -38.93
CA THR A 665 16.48 -46.05 -39.57
C THR A 665 15.38 -45.16 -38.95
N HIS A 666 15.69 -43.88 -38.69
CA HIS A 666 14.78 -42.83 -38.20
C HIS A 666 13.76 -42.36 -39.25
N THR A 667 12.57 -41.92 -38.82
CA THR A 667 11.80 -40.88 -39.55
C THR A 667 10.92 -40.07 -38.59
N VAL A 668 11.18 -38.76 -38.53
CA VAL A 668 10.30 -37.72 -37.97
C VAL A 668 9.32 -37.31 -39.08
N THR A 669 8.02 -37.12 -38.80
CA THR A 669 7.23 -35.94 -39.24
C THR A 669 5.72 -35.99 -38.89
N HIS A 670 5.24 -34.85 -38.37
CA HIS A 670 3.90 -34.24 -38.41
C HIS A 670 2.69 -34.87 -37.68
N ARG A 671 2.26 -34.19 -36.59
CA ARG A 671 0.88 -34.15 -36.09
C ARG A 671 0.30 -32.76 -36.36
N HIS A 672 -0.73 -32.69 -37.20
CA HIS A 672 -1.50 -31.47 -37.43
C HIS A 672 -2.56 -31.26 -36.35
N THR A 673 -2.74 -29.98 -36.06
CA THR A 673 -3.74 -29.26 -35.27
C THR A 673 -5.18 -29.54 -35.69
N HIS A 674 -6.09 -29.61 -34.72
CA HIS A 674 -7.45 -29.12 -34.90
C HIS A 674 -7.92 -28.38 -33.64
N THR A 675 -8.29 -27.13 -33.84
CA THR A 675 -8.79 -26.17 -32.85
C THR A 675 -10.29 -26.00 -33.10
N HIS A 676 -11.12 -26.11 -32.07
CA HIS A 676 -12.47 -25.50 -31.97
C HIS A 676 -12.88 -25.60 -30.49
N THR A 677 -12.73 -24.55 -29.68
CA THR A 677 -13.68 -23.44 -29.42
C THR A 677 -15.06 -23.90 -28.92
N HIS A 678 -15.17 -24.09 -27.60
CA HIS A 678 -16.41 -23.84 -26.86
C HIS A 678 -16.07 -23.38 -25.44
N THR A 679 -15.93 -22.07 -25.27
CA THR A 679 -15.78 -21.38 -23.99
C THR A 679 -17.05 -20.58 -23.74
N HIS A 680 -17.46 -20.48 -22.47
CA HIS A 680 -18.58 -19.72 -21.90
C HIS A 680 -19.89 -20.46 -21.64
N THR A 681 -19.88 -21.38 -20.67
CA THR A 681 -20.95 -21.49 -19.64
C THR A 681 -20.55 -22.30 -18.39
N HIS A 682 -19.43 -23.03 -18.40
CA HIS A 682 -19.06 -23.96 -17.31
C HIS A 682 -18.13 -23.42 -16.20
N THR A 683 -17.76 -22.14 -16.22
CA THR A 683 -16.82 -21.57 -15.23
C THR A 683 -17.44 -21.27 -13.86
N LEU A 684 -18.77 -21.15 -13.73
CA LEU A 684 -19.41 -21.04 -12.40
C LEU A 684 -19.64 -22.41 -11.75
N GLY A 685 -20.03 -23.43 -12.52
CA GLY A 685 -20.26 -24.78 -11.97
C GLY A 685 -18.99 -25.49 -11.51
N HIS A 686 -17.85 -25.29 -12.19
CA HIS A 686 -16.59 -25.89 -11.76
C HIS A 686 -16.04 -25.28 -10.47
N VAL A 687 -16.25 -23.99 -10.20
CA VAL A 687 -15.78 -23.36 -8.95
C VAL A 687 -16.60 -23.85 -7.76
N THR A 688 -17.92 -24.02 -7.92
CA THR A 688 -18.78 -24.56 -6.86
C THR A 688 -18.51 -26.04 -6.60
N VAL A 689 -18.27 -26.86 -7.64
CA VAL A 689 -17.91 -28.27 -7.47
C VAL A 689 -16.51 -28.44 -6.89
N LEU A 690 -15.53 -27.62 -7.29
CA LEU A 690 -14.19 -27.66 -6.69
C LEU A 690 -14.23 -27.24 -5.21
N CYS A 691 -15.01 -26.20 -4.87
CA CYS A 691 -15.15 -25.73 -3.49
C CYS A 691 -15.86 -26.77 -2.61
N LEU A 692 -16.90 -27.43 -3.11
CA LEU A 692 -17.57 -28.54 -2.42
C LEU A 692 -16.67 -29.78 -2.30
N CYS A 693 -15.85 -30.10 -3.29
CA CYS A 693 -14.87 -31.18 -3.22
C CYS A 693 -13.75 -30.89 -2.22
N VAL A 694 -13.21 -29.67 -2.20
CA VAL A 694 -12.18 -29.25 -1.25
C VAL A 694 -12.74 -29.22 0.18
N GLN A 695 -13.97 -28.75 0.36
CA GLN A 695 -14.63 -28.78 1.66
C GLN A 695 -14.87 -30.22 2.14
N LYS A 696 -15.30 -31.11 1.24
CA LYS A 696 -15.54 -32.53 1.56
C LYS A 696 -14.24 -33.30 1.87
N GLU A 697 -13.15 -33.01 1.17
CA GLU A 697 -11.83 -33.58 1.46
C GLU A 697 -11.24 -33.02 2.76
N TYR A 698 -11.45 -31.73 3.06
CA TYR A 698 -11.07 -31.13 4.33
C TYR A 698 -11.82 -31.75 5.52
N ASP A 699 -13.13 -31.98 5.37
CA ASP A 699 -13.95 -32.60 6.42
C ASP A 699 -13.61 -34.09 6.61
N LYS A 700 -13.23 -34.79 5.52
CA LYS A 700 -12.75 -36.18 5.57
C LYS A 700 -11.37 -36.29 6.24
N THR A 701 -10.43 -35.41 5.92
CA THR A 701 -9.12 -35.38 6.59
C THR A 701 -9.21 -34.90 8.04
N LYS A 702 -10.18 -34.04 8.39
CA LYS A 702 -10.45 -33.65 9.77
C LYS A 702 -11.03 -34.83 10.57
N THR A 703 -12.01 -35.54 10.03
CA THR A 703 -12.60 -36.72 10.71
C THR A 703 -11.60 -37.87 10.85
N GLN A 704 -10.70 -38.06 9.88
CA GLN A 704 -9.61 -39.04 9.99
C GLN A 704 -8.60 -38.65 11.08
N ARG A 705 -8.20 -37.37 11.16
CA ARG A 705 -7.35 -36.88 12.25
C ARG A 705 -8.00 -37.01 13.62
N ASP A 706 -9.30 -36.71 13.73
CA ASP A 706 -10.05 -36.88 14.98
C ASP A 706 -10.16 -38.36 15.40
N GLN A 707 -10.26 -39.28 14.43
CA GLN A 707 -10.23 -40.72 14.70
C GLN A 707 -8.84 -41.19 15.13
N GLU A 708 -7.78 -40.72 14.48
CA GLU A 708 -6.39 -41.01 14.85
C GLU A 708 -6.06 -40.47 16.25
N GLU A 709 -6.46 -39.23 16.57
CA GLU A 709 -6.32 -38.67 17.92
C GLU A 709 -7.08 -39.50 18.96
N LYS A 710 -8.32 -39.92 18.67
CA LYS A 710 -9.07 -40.81 19.57
C LYS A 710 -8.39 -42.16 19.77
N LEU A 711 -7.85 -42.76 18.72
CA LEU A 711 -7.11 -44.02 18.80
C LEU A 711 -5.81 -43.85 19.60
N ILE A 712 -5.08 -42.75 19.40
CA ILE A 712 -3.87 -42.42 20.16
C ILE A 712 -4.22 -42.20 21.63
N VAL A 713 -5.24 -41.39 21.94
CA VAL A 713 -5.69 -41.13 23.31
C VAL A 713 -6.15 -42.41 24.00
N THR A 714 -6.88 -43.27 23.29
CA THR A 714 -7.32 -44.57 23.81
C THR A 714 -6.14 -45.52 24.03
N ALA A 715 -5.17 -45.56 23.12
CA ALA A 715 -3.95 -46.36 23.27
C ALA A 715 -3.11 -45.88 24.45
N TRP A 716 -2.96 -44.56 24.63
CA TRP A 716 -2.25 -43.97 25.77
C TRP A 716 -2.96 -44.22 27.10
N TYR A 717 -4.29 -44.12 27.13
CA TYR A 717 -5.10 -44.44 28.29
C TYR A 717 -4.99 -45.91 28.68
N ASN A 718 -5.10 -46.82 27.71
CA ASN A 718 -4.94 -48.26 27.91
C ASN A 718 -3.53 -48.64 28.38
N MET A 719 -2.50 -48.01 27.81
CA MET A 719 -1.11 -48.18 28.24
C MET A 719 -0.91 -47.66 29.67
N GLY A 720 -1.48 -46.50 30.00
CA GLY A 720 -1.48 -45.93 31.34
C GLY A 720 -2.16 -46.84 32.37
N MET A 721 -3.35 -47.34 32.05
CA MET A 721 -4.09 -48.30 32.86
C MET A 721 -3.33 -49.62 33.06
N ALA A 722 -2.70 -50.15 32.02
CA ALA A 722 -1.88 -51.36 32.10
C ALA A 722 -0.66 -51.17 33.02
N LEU A 723 0.02 -50.02 32.93
CA LEU A 723 1.13 -49.65 33.81
C LEU A 723 0.68 -49.47 35.26
N GLN A 724 -0.49 -48.86 35.48
CA GLN A 724 -1.04 -48.63 36.81
C GLN A 724 -1.52 -49.93 37.46
N LYS A 725 -2.13 -50.83 36.68
CA LYS A 725 -2.50 -52.19 37.10
C LYS A 725 -1.26 -53.00 37.47
N LYS A 726 -0.22 -52.98 36.64
CA LYS A 726 1.06 -53.64 36.93
C LYS A 726 1.72 -53.08 38.20
N ALA A 727 1.70 -51.76 38.39
CA ALA A 727 2.21 -51.14 39.61
C ALA A 727 1.37 -51.46 40.87
N ALA A 728 0.07 -51.72 40.72
CA ALA A 728 -0.78 -52.18 41.82
C ALA A 728 -0.57 -53.67 42.14
N GLU A 729 -0.40 -54.51 41.12
CA GLU A 729 -0.04 -55.92 41.25
C GLU A 729 1.34 -56.09 41.91
N ASP A 730 2.34 -55.26 41.55
CA ASP A 730 3.65 -55.26 42.21
C ASP A 730 3.58 -54.85 43.69
N ARG A 731 2.68 -53.92 44.05
CA ARG A 731 2.42 -53.55 45.45
C ARG A 731 1.70 -54.66 46.21
N LEU A 732 0.73 -55.34 45.59
CA LEU A 732 0.03 -56.48 46.18
C LEU A 732 0.96 -57.69 46.34
N ALA A 733 1.83 -57.97 45.38
CA ALA A 733 2.86 -58.99 45.45
C ALA A 733 3.88 -58.70 46.57
N SER A 734 4.23 -57.42 46.79
CA SER A 734 5.04 -56.99 47.94
C SER A 734 4.33 -57.18 49.30
N THR A 735 3.00 -57.31 49.31
CA THR A 735 2.20 -57.46 50.54
C THR A 735 1.91 -58.94 50.87
N GLY A 736 2.30 -59.87 49.99
CA GLY A 736 2.11 -61.32 50.14
C GLY A 736 3.02 -62.03 51.16
N SER A 737 3.90 -61.31 51.88
CA SER A 737 4.60 -61.89 53.04
C SER A 737 3.72 -61.75 54.28
N GLY A 738 2.97 -62.81 54.60
CA GLY A 738 2.03 -62.88 55.71
C GLY A 738 2.65 -62.64 57.09
N GLN A 739 2.88 -61.38 57.44
CA GLN A 739 3.16 -60.96 58.82
C GLN A 739 2.05 -60.03 59.30
N SER A 740 1.32 -60.47 60.34
CA SER A 740 0.30 -59.67 60.98
C SER A 740 0.93 -58.42 61.61
N PHE A 741 0.15 -57.33 61.67
CA PHE A 741 0.54 -56.04 62.23
C PHE A 741 1.20 -56.12 63.63
N LEU A 742 0.80 -57.11 64.43
CA LEU A 742 1.36 -57.41 65.75
C LEU A 742 2.80 -57.95 65.73
N ALA A 743 3.25 -58.55 64.62
CA ALA A 743 4.63 -59.00 64.44
C ALA A 743 5.57 -57.82 64.18
N ARG A 744 5.14 -56.83 63.38
CA ARG A 744 5.89 -55.59 63.13
C ARG A 744 6.03 -54.73 64.40
N GLN A 745 5.03 -54.70 65.27
CA GLN A 745 5.08 -53.91 66.50
C GLN A 745 6.02 -54.49 67.57
N ARG A 746 6.29 -55.81 67.56
CA ARG A 746 7.24 -56.46 68.49
C ARG A 746 8.71 -56.24 68.09
N GLN A 747 9.00 -56.08 66.79
CA GLN A 747 10.37 -55.80 66.34
C GLN A 747 10.80 -54.36 66.61
N ALA A 748 9.88 -53.39 66.53
CA ALA A 748 10.15 -51.99 66.81
C ALA A 748 10.40 -51.67 68.30
N THR A 749 9.87 -52.47 69.23
CA THR A 749 10.07 -52.29 70.68
C THR A 749 11.35 -52.93 71.20
N SER A 750 11.89 -53.95 70.51
CA SER A 750 13.13 -54.62 70.91
C SER A 750 14.40 -53.84 70.52
N THR A 751 14.32 -52.87 69.60
CA THR A 751 15.47 -52.08 69.12
C THR A 751 15.78 -50.84 69.96
N ARG A 752 14.97 -50.50 70.98
CA ARG A 752 15.12 -49.28 71.79
C ARG A 752 15.75 -49.47 73.17
N ARG A 753 16.21 -50.68 73.51
CA ARG A 753 16.88 -50.99 74.81
C ARG A 753 18.24 -51.66 74.62
N VAL A 754 19.23 -50.93 74.08
CA VAL A 754 20.66 -51.19 74.37
C VAL A 754 21.40 -49.85 74.36
N TYR A 755 21.78 -49.37 75.55
CA TYR A 755 22.76 -48.31 75.76
C TYR A 755 23.95 -48.94 76.49
N PRO A 756 25.21 -48.69 76.08
CA PRO A 756 26.35 -48.79 76.98
C PRO A 756 27.09 -47.44 77.04
N GLY A 757 27.33 -46.91 78.23
CA GLY A 757 28.22 -45.75 78.38
C GLY A 757 28.22 -45.04 79.74
N HIS A 758 28.93 -45.61 80.71
CA HIS A 758 29.53 -44.92 81.87
C HIS A 758 30.89 -45.63 82.03
N VAL A 759 32.09 -45.05 82.14
CA VAL A 759 32.66 -43.83 82.75
C VAL A 759 34.07 -43.67 82.07
N GLN A 760 34.52 -42.51 81.55
CA GLN A 760 35.43 -41.49 82.14
C GLN A 760 36.70 -42.02 82.87
N PRO A 761 37.76 -41.23 83.17
CA PRO A 761 38.11 -39.82 82.83
C PRO A 761 39.60 -39.73 82.32
N THR A 762 40.28 -38.62 82.01
CA THR A 762 40.63 -37.42 82.81
C THR A 762 41.39 -36.38 81.97
N ALA A 763 41.09 -35.12 82.25
CA ALA A 763 41.89 -33.88 82.28
C ALA A 763 43.33 -33.78 81.70
N ALA A 764 43.55 -32.59 81.11
CA ALA A 764 44.82 -31.87 80.84
C ALA A 764 45.73 -32.53 79.79
N ARG A 765 46.04 -31.87 78.66
CA ARG A 765 46.48 -30.48 78.50
C ARG A 765 46.29 -30.04 77.04
#